data_AF-A0A5C7HGM0-F1
#
_entry.id   AF-A0A5C7HGM0-F1
#
_cell.length_a   1.000
_cell.length_b   1.000
_cell.length_c   1.000
_cell.angle_alpha   90.00
_cell.angle_beta   90.00
_cell.angle_gamma   90.00
#
_symmetry.space_group_name_H-M   'P 1'
#
loop_
_entity.id
_entity.type
_entity.pdbx_description
1 polymer ?
#
loop_
_entity_poly.entity_id
_entity_poly.type
_entity_poly.pdbx_seq_one_letter_code
_entity_poly.pdbx_strand_id
1 'polypeptide(L)'
;MLANSNHHAMLKQVEATHAPDGRQFAVKPLLHIIEDIFQSVTGFIQVYIYIYINQQGSTQAQLALLDDDTFQSGFFDMLHKYLSFTIHKVSGEIHCKCSDGGDAHATTLRIFNILGKYAWDAKAVIAMAAFALNYGEFWVVAQLYRTNPLAKSIALLKQLQEILELDDNLKSEFEALSKPIKSMLNLVKCIVEFEELPSQYISPETPETMTATAVYWTIRSIVACSAQIMGLAGMGHDYIVSTTESWEISSLANRTDSVHTHLTDQIYLCYKMIDEKGHIETHQALVKLNETAQSDNMNYLKALIYDKDDQQPLLDGSTKNRVSLNVLWRKNVLLLISDPDVSLQELLILEQMYQESRKHPTRTESQYEVVWMPVVDRTNPWTEKMNEQFETKQGKMPWYSIHHPLMVNPAVISYFKEHCHFKRNPILVVLDIQGKVVNSNALHMMWIWDSLAFPFTSAREEDLWSKEVWRLELLTGSIDPAIPVWEDERKFVCLYGGEDMEWIRKFTYKAQKVADEIGLPLELVYVGKSNSKETVRRNMATIAVERLSHTLQDIPLIWLFWVRLESMWHSKMKHNHCKNDETDPILQEIMTILSFDGSNHCWAGIYRGSEMAKAKGETILNSFIDFPSWKKNANDISFIPALNQHLLKDHSPHHCNHLVLLDITCTFPERVVCSECNSQMENFIIYRCSN
;
A
#
# COMPACT_ATOMS: atom_id res chain seq x y z
N MET A 1 39.42 -3.89 32.87
CA MET A 1 39.40 -5.27 32.35
C MET A 1 38.97 -6.33 33.38
N LEU A 2 38.96 -6.08 34.70
CA LEU A 2 38.53 -7.07 35.72
C LEU A 2 37.01 -7.09 36.03
N ALA A 3 36.22 -6.09 35.60
CA ALA A 3 34.77 -6.05 35.85
C ALA A 3 33.95 -6.88 34.82
N ASN A 4 34.42 -7.00 33.58
CA ASN A 4 33.71 -7.76 32.53
C ASN A 4 33.87 -9.29 32.67
N SER A 5 34.95 -9.78 33.30
CA SER A 5 35.17 -11.22 33.50
C SER A 5 34.20 -11.84 34.50
N ASN A 6 33.78 -11.07 35.52
CA ASN A 6 32.83 -11.55 36.54
C ASN A 6 31.40 -11.63 35.98
N HIS A 7 30.96 -10.68 35.14
CA HIS A 7 29.62 -10.74 34.53
C HIS A 7 29.43 -11.94 33.60
N HIS A 8 30.42 -12.25 32.77
CA HIS A 8 30.34 -13.41 31.88
C HIS A 8 30.34 -14.75 32.65
N ALA A 9 31.07 -14.84 33.77
CA ALA A 9 31.05 -16.02 34.63
C ALA A 9 29.69 -16.20 35.34
N MET A 10 29.06 -15.09 35.76
CA MET A 10 27.72 -15.12 36.38
C MET A 10 26.63 -15.51 35.38
N LEU A 11 26.66 -14.97 34.15
CA LEU A 11 25.69 -15.33 33.12
C LEU A 11 25.76 -16.80 32.73
N LYS A 12 26.97 -17.38 32.64
CA LYS A 12 27.14 -18.82 32.44
C LYS A 12 26.50 -19.68 33.54
N GLN A 13 26.52 -19.21 34.80
CA GLN A 13 25.85 -19.91 35.89
C GLN A 13 24.32 -19.82 35.74
N VAL A 14 23.79 -18.68 35.32
CA VAL A 14 22.35 -18.49 35.05
C VAL A 14 21.90 -19.34 33.87
N GLU A 15 22.65 -19.34 32.77
CA GLU A 15 22.39 -20.18 31.59
C GLU A 15 22.44 -21.67 31.94
N ALA A 16 23.36 -22.11 32.81
CA ALA A 16 23.44 -23.50 33.26
C ALA A 16 22.19 -23.96 34.06
N THR A 17 21.41 -23.04 34.62
CA THR A 17 20.12 -23.36 35.27
C THR A 17 18.93 -23.38 34.32
N HIS A 18 19.12 -23.00 33.05
CA HIS A 18 18.07 -22.94 32.04
C HIS A 18 17.89 -24.31 31.38
N ALA A 19 16.81 -25.01 31.73
CA ALA A 19 16.48 -26.33 31.21
C ALA A 19 14.95 -26.43 30.96
N PRO A 20 14.42 -25.71 29.96
CA PRO A 20 12.98 -25.64 29.70
C PRO A 20 12.46 -27.01 29.26
N ASP A 21 11.32 -27.44 29.82
CA ASP A 21 10.69 -28.73 29.51
C ASP A 21 9.58 -28.63 28.44
N GLY A 22 9.57 -27.52 27.69
CA GLY A 22 8.59 -27.23 26.64
C GLY A 22 7.24 -26.72 27.14
N ARG A 23 7.08 -26.49 28.46
CA ARG A 23 5.87 -25.86 29.00
C ARG A 23 5.78 -24.41 28.55
N GLN A 24 4.67 -24.06 27.90
CA GLN A 24 4.32 -22.69 27.55
C GLN A 24 2.97 -22.34 28.18
N PHE A 25 2.85 -21.11 28.67
CA PHE A 25 1.58 -20.57 29.15
C PHE A 25 1.46 -19.10 28.78
N ALA A 26 0.23 -18.59 28.69
CA ALA A 26 0.00 -17.19 28.42
C ALA A 26 0.44 -16.34 29.63
N VAL A 27 1.58 -15.67 29.51
CA VAL A 27 2.15 -14.82 30.59
C VAL A 27 1.43 -13.48 30.73
N LYS A 28 0.82 -12.97 29.65
CA LYS A 28 0.15 -11.65 29.61
C LYS A 28 -0.95 -11.48 30.65
N PRO A 29 -1.91 -12.41 30.85
CA PRO A 29 -2.95 -12.21 31.86
C PRO A 29 -2.41 -12.15 33.29
N LEU A 30 -1.33 -12.89 33.60
CA LEU A 30 -0.64 -12.79 34.89
C LEU A 30 0.07 -11.43 35.05
N LEU A 31 0.66 -10.92 33.96
CA LEU A 31 1.27 -9.59 33.95
C LEU A 31 0.24 -8.47 34.22
N HIS A 32 -0.99 -8.59 33.70
CA HIS A 32 -2.06 -7.62 34.02
C HIS A 32 -2.40 -7.61 35.51
N ILE A 33 -2.52 -8.78 36.16
CA ILE A 33 -2.77 -8.85 37.62
C ILE A 33 -1.63 -8.18 38.41
N ILE A 34 -0.38 -8.39 37.99
CA ILE A 34 0.80 -7.76 38.60
C ILE A 34 0.72 -6.23 38.48
N GLU A 35 0.33 -5.73 37.31
CA GLU A 35 0.15 -4.29 37.07
C GLU A 35 -0.93 -3.70 37.97
N ASP A 36 -2.08 -4.37 38.07
CA ASP A 36 -3.20 -3.93 38.90
C ASP A 36 -2.78 -3.82 40.38
N ILE A 37 -2.00 -4.78 40.88
CA ILE A 37 -1.46 -4.75 42.25
C ILE A 37 -0.55 -3.53 42.45
N PHE A 38 0.43 -3.29 41.55
CA PHE A 38 1.35 -2.15 41.71
C PHE A 38 0.68 -0.79 41.52
N GLN A 39 -0.29 -0.68 40.59
CA GLN A 39 -1.06 0.55 40.38
C GLN A 39 -1.94 0.86 41.58
N SER A 40 -2.65 -0.13 42.12
CA SER A 40 -3.51 0.03 43.31
C SER A 40 -2.72 0.49 44.54
N VAL A 41 -1.50 -0.04 44.72
CA VAL A 41 -0.61 0.40 45.79
C VAL A 41 -0.10 1.82 45.56
N THR A 42 0.30 2.16 44.35
CA THR A 42 0.82 3.50 44.02
C THR A 42 -0.27 4.58 44.19
N GLY A 43 -1.50 4.29 43.76
CA GLY A 43 -2.66 5.16 43.98
C GLY A 43 -2.98 5.34 45.47
N PHE A 44 -2.84 4.30 46.29
CA PHE A 44 -2.97 4.41 47.74
C PHE A 44 -1.89 5.30 48.35
N ILE A 45 -0.62 5.11 48.00
CA ILE A 45 0.48 5.95 48.50
C ILE A 45 0.16 7.43 48.20
N GLN A 46 -0.30 7.75 46.98
CA GLN A 46 -0.68 9.12 46.60
C GLN A 46 -1.93 9.67 47.31
N VAL A 47 -2.98 8.85 47.50
CA VAL A 47 -4.22 9.27 48.18
C VAL A 47 -4.03 9.40 49.69
N TYR A 48 -3.24 8.52 50.30
CA TYR A 48 -2.87 8.61 51.71
C TYR A 48 -2.07 9.88 51.99
N ILE A 49 -1.23 10.32 51.04
CA ILE A 49 -0.52 11.61 51.07
C ILE A 49 -1.50 12.79 51.02
N TYR A 50 -2.51 12.73 50.15
CA TYR A 50 -3.49 13.81 50.00
C TYR A 50 -4.38 13.97 51.25
N ILE A 51 -4.80 12.84 51.86
CA ILE A 51 -5.64 12.83 53.06
C ILE A 51 -4.87 13.29 54.32
N TYR A 52 -3.55 13.09 54.38
CA TYR A 52 -2.74 13.55 55.52
C TYR A 52 -2.48 15.07 55.51
N ILE A 53 -2.52 15.72 54.34
CA ILE A 53 -2.33 17.18 54.20
C ILE A 53 -3.65 17.95 54.36
N ASN A 54 -4.78 17.38 53.95
CA ASN A 54 -6.10 18.02 54.08
C ASN A 54 -7.06 17.13 54.86
N GLN A 55 -7.38 17.53 56.10
CA GLN A 55 -8.42 16.85 56.87
C GLN A 55 -9.77 16.91 56.13
N GLN A 56 -10.41 15.74 56.05
CA GLN A 56 -11.75 15.41 55.55
C GLN A 56 -11.89 15.09 54.06
N GLY A 57 -12.37 13.87 53.79
CA GLY A 57 -13.01 13.50 52.53
C GLY A 57 -12.99 11.99 52.28
N SER A 58 -14.11 11.32 52.54
CA SER A 58 -14.36 9.94 52.10
C SER A 58 -14.57 9.89 50.58
N THR A 59 -13.96 8.94 49.88
CA THR A 59 -14.43 8.56 48.53
C THR A 59 -14.17 7.08 48.27
N GLN A 60 -15.25 6.34 47.97
CA GLN A 60 -15.22 4.98 47.45
C GLN A 60 -14.61 4.98 46.05
N ALA A 61 -13.52 4.26 45.85
CA ALA A 61 -13.04 3.93 44.51
C ALA A 61 -13.88 2.77 43.96
N GLN A 62 -14.55 3.02 42.84
CA GLN A 62 -15.27 2.00 42.08
C GLN A 62 -14.27 1.05 41.41
N LEU A 63 -14.38 -0.25 41.72
CA LEU A 63 -13.76 -1.33 40.99
C LEU A 63 -14.41 -1.44 39.60
N ALA A 64 -13.67 -1.10 38.54
CA ALA A 64 -14.03 -1.46 37.18
C ALA A 64 -13.46 -2.86 36.89
N LEU A 65 -14.28 -3.89 37.13
CA LEU A 65 -14.01 -5.24 36.66
C LEU A 65 -14.41 -5.33 35.17
N LEU A 66 -13.47 -5.77 34.34
CA LEU A 66 -13.68 -6.04 32.91
C LEU A 66 -14.37 -7.40 32.73
N ASP A 67 -15.57 -7.38 32.14
CA ASP A 67 -16.35 -8.54 31.68
C ASP A 67 -15.65 -9.26 30.51
N ASP A 68 -15.23 -10.51 30.72
CA ASP A 68 -15.22 -11.59 29.71
C ASP A 68 -15.10 -12.97 30.40
N ASP A 69 -16.25 -13.52 30.80
CA ASP A 69 -16.38 -14.72 31.67
C ASP A 69 -15.76 -16.01 31.07
N THR A 70 -15.53 -16.05 29.75
CA THR A 70 -15.03 -17.26 29.07
C THR A 70 -13.50 -17.40 29.11
N PHE A 71 -12.75 -16.29 29.05
CA PHE A 71 -11.28 -16.28 29.13
C PHE A 71 -10.77 -16.47 30.57
N GLN A 72 -11.54 -16.00 31.56
CA GLN A 72 -11.16 -16.08 32.97
C GLN A 72 -11.15 -17.51 33.50
N SER A 73 -12.13 -18.37 33.19
CA SER A 73 -12.21 -19.70 33.84
C SER A 73 -11.01 -20.62 33.54
N GLY A 74 -10.53 -20.65 32.29
CA GLY A 74 -9.36 -21.45 31.90
C GLY A 74 -8.04 -20.91 32.43
N PHE A 75 -7.92 -19.58 32.53
CA PHE A 75 -6.74 -18.92 33.11
C PHE A 75 -6.68 -19.13 34.63
N PHE A 76 -7.80 -18.99 35.35
CA PHE A 76 -7.86 -19.26 36.79
C PHE A 76 -7.57 -20.74 37.10
N ASP A 77 -8.07 -21.69 36.30
CA ASP A 77 -7.71 -23.11 36.45
C ASP A 77 -6.20 -23.35 36.23
N MET A 78 -5.59 -22.70 35.24
CA MET A 78 -4.13 -22.79 35.00
C MET A 78 -3.31 -22.18 36.15
N LEU A 79 -3.67 -20.99 36.60
CA LEU A 79 -3.07 -20.30 37.74
C LEU A 79 -3.14 -21.17 38.99
N HIS A 80 -4.33 -21.70 39.29
CA HIS A 80 -4.63 -22.44 40.50
C HIS A 80 -4.03 -23.85 40.51
N LYS A 81 -3.89 -24.49 39.34
CA LYS A 81 -3.40 -25.86 39.20
C LYS A 81 -1.89 -25.98 38.97
N TYR A 82 -1.26 -25.02 38.30
CA TYR A 82 0.14 -25.16 37.84
C TYR A 82 1.09 -24.08 38.35
N LEU A 83 0.62 -22.84 38.53
CA LEU A 83 1.51 -21.71 38.84
C LEU A 83 1.50 -21.30 40.31
N SER A 84 0.36 -21.38 41.00
CA SER A 84 0.20 -20.96 42.40
C SER A 84 1.25 -21.56 43.34
N PHE A 85 1.47 -22.88 43.27
CA PHE A 85 2.51 -23.54 44.08
C PHE A 85 3.92 -23.00 43.79
N THR A 86 4.22 -22.71 42.52
CA THR A 86 5.53 -22.18 42.10
C THR A 86 5.69 -20.73 42.54
N ILE A 87 4.66 -19.90 42.37
CA ILE A 87 4.62 -18.50 42.82
C ILE A 87 4.83 -18.44 44.33
N HIS A 88 4.11 -19.25 45.12
CA HIS A 88 4.29 -19.32 46.57
C HIS A 88 5.68 -19.81 46.97
N LYS A 89 6.25 -20.78 46.25
CA LYS A 89 7.61 -21.27 46.52
C LYS A 89 8.66 -20.18 46.25
N VAL A 90 8.53 -19.44 45.16
CA VAL A 90 9.42 -18.31 44.85
C VAL A 90 9.21 -17.16 45.84
N SER A 91 7.97 -16.83 46.18
CA SER A 91 7.62 -15.83 47.19
C SER A 91 8.24 -16.17 48.55
N GLY A 92 8.19 -17.44 48.95
CA GLY A 92 8.84 -17.94 50.16
C GLY A 92 10.36 -17.83 50.11
N GLU A 93 11.01 -18.15 48.99
CA GLU A 93 12.47 -17.98 48.85
C GLU A 93 12.88 -16.49 48.91
N ILE A 94 12.08 -15.60 48.30
CA ILE A 94 12.25 -14.15 48.37
C ILE A 94 12.10 -13.65 49.83
N HIS A 95 11.13 -14.19 50.58
CA HIS A 95 10.80 -13.73 51.93
C HIS A 95 11.72 -14.31 53.03
N CYS A 96 12.07 -15.60 52.96
CA CYS A 96 12.77 -16.30 54.05
C CYS A 96 14.28 -16.04 54.14
N LYS A 97 14.92 -15.48 53.10
CA LYS A 97 16.40 -15.39 53.03
C LYS A 97 16.99 -14.00 52.87
N CYS A 98 16.18 -12.94 52.74
CA CYS A 98 16.71 -11.58 52.87
C CYS A 98 16.82 -11.09 54.33
N SER A 99 16.37 -11.87 55.32
CA SER A 99 16.47 -11.56 56.75
C SER A 99 17.80 -11.95 57.41
N ASP A 100 18.66 -12.72 56.72
CA ASP A 100 19.84 -13.41 57.29
C ASP A 100 21.19 -12.83 56.78
N GLY A 101 21.18 -11.66 56.13
CA GLY A 101 22.39 -11.06 55.53
C GLY A 101 23.03 -11.90 54.40
N GLY A 102 22.26 -12.80 53.78
CA GLY A 102 22.76 -13.73 52.75
C GLY A 102 23.12 -13.07 51.42
N ASP A 103 24.05 -13.69 50.68
CA ASP A 103 24.43 -13.25 49.33
C ASP A 103 23.23 -13.22 48.38
N ALA A 104 22.81 -12.01 47.97
CA ALA A 104 21.68 -11.80 47.08
C ALA A 104 21.87 -12.44 45.70
N HIS A 105 23.10 -12.68 45.25
CA HIS A 105 23.37 -13.46 44.05
C HIS A 105 23.00 -14.95 44.24
N ALA A 106 23.35 -15.53 45.39
CA ALA A 106 22.97 -16.90 45.72
C ALA A 106 21.45 -17.09 45.79
N THR A 107 20.70 -16.14 46.39
CA THR A 107 19.23 -16.16 46.39
C THR A 107 18.67 -16.07 44.97
N THR A 108 19.24 -15.20 44.13
CA THR A 108 18.88 -15.06 42.72
C THR A 108 19.06 -16.39 41.97
N LEU A 109 20.20 -17.08 42.14
CA LEU A 109 20.45 -18.39 41.52
C LEU A 109 19.50 -19.49 42.01
N ARG A 110 19.07 -19.47 43.27
CA ARG A 110 18.06 -20.43 43.76
C ARG A 110 16.70 -20.22 43.11
N ILE A 111 16.28 -18.97 42.97
CA ILE A 111 15.05 -18.63 42.23
C ILE A 111 15.15 -19.16 40.79
N PHE A 112 16.29 -18.97 40.13
CA PHE A 112 16.53 -19.54 38.80
C PHE A 112 16.44 -21.07 38.76
N ASN A 113 16.98 -21.77 39.76
CA ASN A 113 16.85 -23.22 39.87
C ASN A 113 15.41 -23.68 40.09
N ILE A 114 14.63 -22.96 40.90
CA ILE A 114 13.20 -23.24 41.09
C ILE A 114 12.45 -23.08 39.75
N LEU A 115 12.82 -22.06 38.98
CA LEU A 115 12.19 -21.71 37.73
C LEU A 115 12.86 -22.36 36.49
N GLY A 116 13.79 -23.30 36.68
CA GLY A 116 14.66 -23.80 35.61
C GLY A 116 13.92 -24.36 34.38
N LYS A 117 12.72 -24.92 34.62
CA LYS A 117 11.85 -25.56 33.61
C LYS A 117 11.03 -24.58 32.76
N TYR A 118 10.98 -23.31 33.12
CA TYR A 118 10.19 -22.31 32.42
C TYR A 118 11.01 -21.59 31.35
N ALA A 119 10.34 -21.07 30.32
CA ALA A 119 10.93 -20.13 29.35
C ALA A 119 11.30 -18.80 30.04
N TRP A 120 12.18 -18.00 29.42
CA TRP A 120 12.75 -16.80 30.04
C TRP A 120 11.71 -15.74 30.43
N ASP A 121 10.74 -15.48 29.56
CA ASP A 121 9.57 -14.64 29.81
C ASP A 121 8.77 -15.11 31.04
N ALA A 122 8.47 -16.41 31.10
CA ALA A 122 7.77 -17.03 32.20
C ALA A 122 8.55 -16.94 33.52
N LYS A 123 9.89 -17.10 33.50
CA LYS A 123 10.73 -16.91 34.70
C LYS A 123 10.60 -15.49 35.25
N ALA A 124 10.66 -14.49 34.38
CA ALA A 124 10.53 -13.09 34.76
C ALA A 124 9.14 -12.78 35.33
N VAL A 125 8.08 -13.22 34.65
CA VAL A 125 6.69 -12.96 35.07
C VAL A 125 6.34 -13.70 36.37
N ILE A 126 6.76 -14.96 36.56
CA ILE A 126 6.52 -15.70 37.81
C ILE A 126 7.27 -15.06 38.97
N ALA A 127 8.53 -14.64 38.78
CA ALA A 127 9.29 -13.96 39.83
C ALA A 127 8.65 -12.60 40.19
N MET A 128 8.18 -11.84 39.19
CA MET A 128 7.48 -10.58 39.41
C MET A 128 6.12 -10.79 40.09
N ALA A 129 5.40 -11.88 39.78
CA ALA A 129 4.17 -12.27 40.47
C ALA A 129 4.40 -12.59 41.94
N ALA A 130 5.47 -13.35 42.23
CA ALA A 130 5.85 -13.68 43.60
C ALA A 130 6.24 -12.44 44.42
N PHE A 131 6.93 -11.48 43.78
CA PHE A 131 7.22 -10.18 44.38
C PHE A 131 5.95 -9.35 44.60
N ALA A 132 5.07 -9.27 43.60
CA ALA A 132 3.80 -8.55 43.68
C ALA A 132 2.90 -9.13 44.79
N LEU A 133 2.90 -10.45 44.99
CA LEU A 133 2.20 -11.11 46.10
C LEU A 133 2.73 -10.62 47.46
N ASN A 134 4.05 -10.68 47.68
CA ASN A 134 4.67 -10.23 48.94
C ASN A 134 4.42 -8.73 49.19
N TYR A 135 4.55 -7.91 48.14
CA TYR A 135 4.36 -6.46 48.20
C TYR A 135 2.89 -6.09 48.43
N GLY A 136 1.97 -6.73 47.72
CA GLY A 136 0.54 -6.52 47.85
C GLY A 136 0.01 -6.94 49.22
N GLU A 137 0.42 -8.10 49.73
CA GLU A 137 0.04 -8.54 51.08
C GLU A 137 0.47 -7.55 52.17
N PHE A 138 1.68 -7.00 52.05
CA PHE A 138 2.16 -5.95 52.95
C PHE A 138 1.24 -4.72 52.92
N TRP A 139 0.95 -4.21 51.72
CA TRP A 139 0.14 -3.01 51.56
C TRP A 139 -1.34 -3.19 51.91
N VAL A 140 -1.94 -4.36 51.66
CA VAL A 140 -3.33 -4.64 52.08
C VAL A 140 -3.47 -4.59 53.60
N VAL A 141 -2.53 -5.17 54.34
CA VAL A 141 -2.51 -5.10 55.81
C VAL A 141 -2.27 -3.66 56.27
N ALA A 142 -1.36 -2.94 55.61
CA ALA A 142 -1.06 -1.55 55.94
C ALA A 142 -2.26 -0.61 55.73
N GLN A 143 -2.97 -0.77 54.60
CA GLN A 143 -4.16 0.01 54.24
C GLN A 143 -5.30 -0.17 55.24
N LEU A 144 -5.53 -1.42 55.67
CA LEU A 144 -6.68 -1.78 56.49
C LEU A 144 -6.40 -1.70 58.00
N TYR A 145 -5.18 -1.41 58.42
CA TYR A 145 -4.76 -1.43 59.83
C TYR A 145 -5.65 -0.57 60.75
N ARG A 146 -6.02 0.64 60.29
CA ARG A 146 -6.82 1.59 61.11
C ARG A 146 -8.31 1.29 61.13
N THR A 147 -8.82 0.55 60.14
CA THR A 147 -10.26 0.37 59.91
C THR A 147 -10.75 -1.06 60.15
N ASN A 148 -9.86 -2.05 60.07
CA ASN A 148 -10.21 -3.47 60.15
C ASN A 148 -9.51 -4.17 61.34
N PRO A 149 -10.27 -4.71 62.32
CA PRO A 149 -9.72 -5.40 63.48
C PRO A 149 -8.85 -6.62 63.12
N LEU A 150 -9.18 -7.35 62.04
CA LEU A 150 -8.40 -8.50 61.57
C LEU A 150 -7.03 -8.05 61.03
N ALA A 151 -7.02 -7.00 60.21
CA ALA A 151 -5.77 -6.43 59.70
C ALA A 151 -4.88 -5.92 60.85
N LYS A 152 -5.48 -5.32 61.88
CA LYS A 152 -4.78 -4.93 63.11
C LYS A 152 -4.13 -6.15 63.79
N SER A 153 -4.86 -7.22 64.04
CA SER A 153 -4.29 -8.45 64.63
C SER A 153 -3.19 -9.09 63.78
N ILE A 154 -3.32 -9.10 62.45
CA ILE A 154 -2.28 -9.60 61.55
C ILE A 154 -1.04 -8.70 61.60
N ALA A 155 -1.21 -7.38 61.62
CA ALA A 155 -0.12 -6.43 61.75
C ALA A 155 0.65 -6.59 63.07
N LEU A 156 -0.05 -6.85 64.20
CA LEU A 156 0.59 -7.17 65.48
C LEU A 156 1.52 -8.38 65.36
N LEU A 157 1.03 -9.47 64.76
CA LEU A 157 1.79 -10.71 64.62
C LEU A 157 2.95 -10.59 63.64
N LYS A 158 2.80 -9.78 62.58
CA LYS A 158 3.88 -9.45 61.64
C LYS A 158 4.83 -8.36 62.16
N GLN A 159 4.63 -7.87 63.40
CA GLN A 159 5.41 -6.78 64.02
C GLN A 159 5.40 -5.46 63.23
N LEU A 160 4.33 -5.19 62.47
CA LEU A 160 4.19 -4.02 61.60
C LEU A 160 3.76 -2.73 62.34
N GLN A 161 3.74 -2.74 63.68
CA GLN A 161 3.08 -1.72 64.50
C GLN A 161 3.71 -0.33 64.41
N GLU A 162 5.03 -0.23 64.26
CA GLU A 162 5.77 1.05 64.26
C GLU A 162 5.78 1.73 62.88
N ILE A 163 5.57 0.98 61.80
CA ILE A 163 5.55 1.50 60.41
C ILE A 163 4.25 2.22 60.09
N LEU A 164 3.16 1.88 60.78
CA LEU A 164 1.80 2.34 60.47
C LEU A 164 1.46 3.70 61.12
N GLU A 165 2.44 4.26 61.85
CA GLU A 165 2.56 5.67 62.24
C GLU A 165 3.57 6.43 61.36
N LEU A 166 3.84 5.98 60.12
CA LEU A 166 4.63 6.61 59.05
C LEU A 166 5.27 7.97 59.42
N ASP A 167 6.51 7.94 59.90
CA ASP A 167 7.41 9.09 59.90
C ASP A 167 7.72 9.52 58.45
N ASP A 168 7.94 10.80 58.20
CA ASP A 168 8.20 11.36 56.87
C ASP A 168 9.42 10.69 56.19
N ASN A 169 10.37 10.18 56.99
CA ASN A 169 11.54 9.43 56.52
C ASN A 169 11.21 8.02 55.97
N LEU A 170 10.28 7.28 56.59
CA LEU A 170 9.90 5.95 56.09
C LEU A 170 9.13 6.08 54.77
N LYS A 171 8.36 7.15 54.62
CA LYS A 171 7.61 7.47 53.42
C LYS A 171 8.51 7.73 52.21
N SER A 172 9.57 8.53 52.38
CA SER A 172 10.52 8.81 51.29
C SER A 172 11.26 7.56 50.82
N GLU A 173 11.53 6.60 51.72
CA GLU A 173 12.13 5.31 51.37
C GLU A 173 11.16 4.39 50.59
N PHE A 174 9.88 4.33 50.97
CA PHE A 174 8.87 3.62 50.16
C PHE A 174 8.63 4.29 48.79
N GLU A 175 8.66 5.63 48.72
CA GLU A 175 8.62 6.37 47.46
C GLU A 175 9.84 6.07 46.60
N ALA A 176 11.03 5.91 47.18
CA ALA A 176 12.26 5.55 46.48
C ALA A 176 12.19 4.16 45.81
N LEU A 177 11.39 3.23 46.35
CA LEU A 177 11.15 1.91 45.76
C LEU A 177 10.24 1.95 44.52
N SER A 178 9.44 3.00 44.34
CA SER A 178 8.50 3.11 43.20
C SER A 178 9.22 3.11 41.84
N LYS A 179 10.37 3.79 41.74
CA LYS A 179 11.15 3.87 40.51
C LYS A 179 11.74 2.50 40.11
N PRO A 180 12.49 1.79 40.99
CA PRO A 180 12.95 0.43 40.71
C PRO A 180 11.83 -0.54 40.33
N ILE A 181 10.68 -0.51 41.00
CA ILE A 181 9.53 -1.37 40.70
C ILE A 181 9.01 -1.09 39.28
N LYS A 182 8.88 0.19 38.90
CA LYS A 182 8.48 0.59 37.56
C LYS A 182 9.49 0.16 36.50
N SER A 183 10.79 0.34 36.76
CA SER A 183 11.87 -0.10 35.87
C SER A 183 11.85 -1.63 35.64
N MET A 184 11.65 -2.42 36.70
CA MET A 184 11.51 -3.87 36.61
C MET A 184 10.28 -4.26 35.78
N LEU A 185 9.14 -3.62 36.04
CA LEU A 185 7.89 -3.90 35.31
C LEU A 185 8.04 -3.61 33.81
N ASN A 186 8.63 -2.47 33.45
CA ASN A 186 8.91 -2.12 32.05
C ASN A 186 9.84 -3.14 31.41
N LEU A 187 10.90 -3.58 32.10
CA LEU A 187 11.81 -4.59 31.57
C LEU A 187 11.11 -5.95 31.36
N VAL A 188 10.24 -6.37 32.29
CA VAL A 188 9.41 -7.58 32.13
C VAL A 188 8.50 -7.48 30.89
N LYS A 189 7.87 -6.32 30.66
CA LYS A 189 7.07 -6.07 29.44
C LYS A 189 7.90 -6.22 28.17
N CYS A 190 9.10 -5.62 28.13
CA CYS A 190 10.00 -5.76 27.00
C CYS A 190 10.49 -7.19 26.78
N ILE A 191 10.74 -7.96 27.84
CA ILE A 191 11.11 -9.39 27.72
C ILE A 191 9.96 -10.18 27.09
N VAL A 192 8.72 -9.97 27.53
CA VAL A 192 7.54 -10.65 26.96
C VAL A 192 7.34 -10.27 25.50
N GLU A 193 7.50 -8.99 25.13
CA GLU A 193 7.40 -8.54 23.74
C GLU A 193 8.50 -9.18 22.86
N PHE A 194 9.74 -9.26 23.37
CA PHE A 194 10.87 -9.82 22.63
C PHE A 194 10.70 -11.32 22.37
N GLU A 195 10.19 -12.10 23.34
CA GLU A 195 9.93 -13.54 23.18
C GLU A 195 8.75 -13.85 22.25
N GLU A 196 7.86 -12.89 21.98
CA GLU A 196 6.78 -13.03 20.98
C GLU A 196 7.26 -12.83 19.53
N LEU A 197 8.48 -12.32 19.33
CA LEU A 197 9.02 -12.10 17.98
C LEU A 197 9.31 -13.43 17.28
N PRO A 198 9.02 -13.57 15.96
CA PRO A 198 9.25 -14.83 15.26
C PRO A 198 10.76 -15.15 15.18
N SER A 199 11.13 -16.33 15.67
CA SER A 199 12.54 -16.77 15.82
C SER A 199 13.35 -16.78 14.51
N GLN A 200 12.68 -16.85 13.34
CA GLN A 200 13.31 -16.84 12.01
C GLN A 200 13.93 -15.50 11.60
N TYR A 201 13.66 -14.43 12.35
CA TYR A 201 14.22 -13.09 12.11
C TYR A 201 15.24 -12.67 13.18
N ILE A 202 15.53 -13.57 14.12
CA ILE A 202 16.42 -13.32 15.25
C ILE A 202 17.68 -14.19 15.04
N SER A 203 18.87 -13.57 15.03
CA SER A 203 20.15 -14.31 14.96
C SER A 203 20.27 -15.24 16.18
N PRO A 204 20.62 -16.52 16.05
CA PRO A 204 20.49 -17.51 17.14
C PRO A 204 21.45 -17.35 18.33
N GLU A 205 22.59 -16.65 18.19
CA GLU A 205 23.62 -16.61 19.25
C GLU A 205 23.54 -15.37 20.18
N THR A 206 22.97 -14.26 19.70
CA THR A 206 22.75 -13.01 20.44
C THR A 206 21.51 -12.89 21.37
N PRO A 207 20.39 -13.62 21.21
CA PRO A 207 19.14 -13.32 21.92
C PRO A 207 19.07 -13.98 23.28
N GLU A 208 19.47 -15.26 23.37
CA GLU A 208 19.36 -16.04 24.60
C GLU A 208 20.22 -15.42 25.72
N THR A 209 21.44 -14.99 25.41
CA THR A 209 22.30 -14.30 26.38
C THR A 209 21.74 -12.93 26.80
N MET A 210 21.01 -12.24 25.91
CA MET A 210 20.37 -10.95 26.22
C MET A 210 19.13 -11.11 27.07
N THR A 211 18.23 -12.03 26.72
CA THR A 211 17.07 -12.35 27.55
C THR A 211 17.51 -12.88 28.91
N ALA A 212 18.51 -13.77 28.96
CA ALA A 212 19.07 -14.26 30.24
C ALA A 212 19.61 -13.13 31.11
N THR A 213 20.29 -12.15 30.50
CA THR A 213 20.81 -10.95 31.21
C THR A 213 19.66 -10.10 31.75
N ALA A 214 18.62 -9.86 30.94
CA ALA A 214 17.44 -9.08 31.33
C ALA A 214 16.68 -9.75 32.49
N VAL A 215 16.41 -11.05 32.40
CA VAL A 215 15.74 -11.83 33.46
C VAL A 215 16.59 -11.84 34.73
N TYR A 216 17.92 -11.97 34.62
CA TYR A 216 18.82 -11.93 35.78
C TYR A 216 18.74 -10.60 36.53
N TRP A 217 18.82 -9.48 35.84
CA TRP A 217 18.73 -8.16 36.49
C TRP A 217 17.35 -7.91 37.08
N THR A 218 16.27 -8.37 36.44
CA THR A 218 14.92 -8.31 37.00
C THR A 218 14.83 -9.08 38.33
N ILE A 219 15.24 -10.35 38.38
CA ILE A 219 15.15 -11.16 39.60
C ILE A 219 16.09 -10.62 40.69
N ARG A 220 17.29 -10.17 40.32
CA ARG A 220 18.25 -9.58 41.26
C ARG A 220 17.72 -8.29 41.89
N SER A 221 17.01 -7.47 41.11
CA SER A 221 16.34 -6.25 41.58
C SER A 221 15.13 -6.58 42.46
N ILE A 222 14.35 -7.63 42.15
CA ILE A 222 13.26 -8.14 42.99
C ILE A 222 13.77 -8.52 44.38
N VAL A 223 14.86 -9.30 44.44
CA VAL A 223 15.47 -9.75 45.71
C VAL A 223 15.93 -8.54 46.53
N ALA A 224 16.54 -7.54 45.89
CA ALA A 224 16.99 -6.31 46.56
C ALA A 224 15.82 -5.47 47.09
N CYS A 225 14.78 -5.23 46.28
CA CYS A 225 13.60 -4.49 46.70
C CYS A 225 12.88 -5.20 47.86
N SER A 226 12.75 -6.53 47.79
CA SER A 226 12.13 -7.29 48.87
C SER A 226 12.95 -7.27 50.16
N ALA A 227 14.28 -7.26 50.07
CA ALA A 227 15.15 -7.14 51.24
C ALA A 227 14.92 -5.80 51.95
N GLN A 228 14.83 -4.70 51.21
CA GLN A 228 14.54 -3.39 51.77
C GLN A 228 13.14 -3.29 52.36
N ILE A 229 12.11 -3.81 51.68
CA ILE A 229 10.75 -3.84 52.22
C ILE A 229 10.71 -4.59 53.55
N MET A 230 11.43 -5.71 53.67
CA MET A 230 11.48 -6.47 54.92
C MET A 230 12.32 -5.79 56.01
N GLY A 231 13.42 -5.11 55.66
CA GLY A 231 14.19 -4.29 56.58
C GLY A 231 13.35 -3.17 57.18
N LEU A 232 12.61 -2.46 56.31
CA LEU A 232 11.63 -1.44 56.71
C LEU A 232 10.49 -2.05 57.53
N ALA A 233 10.06 -3.28 57.22
CA ALA A 233 8.94 -3.96 57.89
C ALA A 233 9.25 -4.55 59.27
N GLY A 234 10.52 -4.89 59.55
CA GLY A 234 10.90 -5.71 60.70
C GLY A 234 11.63 -4.99 61.85
N MET A 235 12.17 -3.79 61.64
CA MET A 235 13.04 -3.13 62.64
C MET A 235 12.58 -1.76 63.14
N GLY A 236 11.47 -1.21 62.65
CA GLY A 236 10.95 0.07 63.18
C GLY A 236 11.96 1.22 63.15
N HIS A 237 11.91 2.12 64.15
CA HIS A 237 12.70 3.37 64.20
C HIS A 237 14.24 3.20 64.31
N ASP A 238 14.76 1.99 64.52
CA ASP A 238 16.21 1.72 64.60
C ASP A 238 16.82 1.29 63.24
N TYR A 239 16.01 1.13 62.19
CA TYR A 239 16.51 0.83 60.85
C TYR A 239 17.05 2.09 60.17
N ILE A 240 18.35 2.33 60.32
CA ILE A 240 19.08 3.27 59.46
C ILE A 240 19.40 2.53 58.17
N VAL A 241 18.70 2.85 57.08
CA VAL A 241 19.11 2.44 55.73
C VAL A 241 20.55 2.90 55.53
N SER A 242 21.47 1.95 55.39
CA SER A 242 22.86 2.27 55.13
C SER A 242 22.96 2.96 53.77
N THR A 243 23.85 3.95 53.62
CA THR A 243 24.10 4.61 52.32
C THR A 243 24.47 3.60 51.22
N THR A 244 24.99 2.43 51.62
CA THR A 244 25.28 1.30 50.75
C THR A 244 24.02 0.62 50.19
N GLU A 245 22.95 0.47 50.98
CA GLU A 245 21.69 -0.16 50.54
C GLU A 245 20.89 0.74 49.58
N SER A 246 20.78 2.05 49.85
CA SER A 246 20.13 3.00 48.93
C SER A 246 20.89 3.14 47.61
N TRP A 247 22.23 3.10 47.66
CA TRP A 247 23.07 3.14 46.47
C TRP A 247 22.97 1.85 45.64
N GLU A 248 22.83 0.68 46.27
CA GLU A 248 22.61 -0.58 45.59
C GLU A 248 21.30 -0.62 44.80
N ILE A 249 20.19 -0.15 45.38
CA ILE A 249 18.91 -0.09 44.64
C ILE A 249 18.93 0.94 43.52
N SER A 250 19.52 2.11 43.75
CA SER A 250 19.67 3.11 42.70
C SER A 250 20.55 2.61 41.54
N SER A 251 21.63 1.88 41.86
CA SER A 251 22.52 1.23 40.90
C SER A 251 21.79 0.12 40.12
N LEU A 252 21.00 -0.72 40.81
CA LEU A 252 20.18 -1.76 40.18
C LEU A 252 19.08 -1.19 39.29
N ALA A 253 18.42 -0.11 39.70
CA ALA A 253 17.44 0.59 38.88
C ALA A 253 18.08 1.14 37.60
N ASN A 254 19.22 1.83 37.71
CA ASN A 254 19.94 2.34 36.55
C ASN A 254 20.45 1.22 35.62
N ARG A 255 20.87 0.07 36.18
CA ARG A 255 21.23 -1.11 35.38
C ARG A 255 20.02 -1.72 34.67
N THR A 256 18.88 -1.83 35.36
CA THR A 256 17.61 -2.31 34.80
C THR A 256 17.15 -1.40 33.66
N ASP A 257 17.23 -0.07 33.84
CA ASP A 257 16.93 0.93 32.81
C ASP A 257 17.88 0.81 31.61
N SER A 258 19.20 0.61 31.85
CA SER A 258 20.18 0.43 30.77
C SER A 258 19.90 -0.83 29.96
N VAL A 259 19.53 -1.94 30.60
CA VAL A 259 19.19 -3.19 29.93
C VAL A 259 17.87 -3.06 29.17
N HIS A 260 16.88 -2.37 29.75
CA HIS A 260 15.62 -2.04 29.09
C HIS A 260 15.84 -1.24 27.81
N THR A 261 16.64 -0.17 27.86
CA THR A 261 16.96 0.64 26.67
C THR A 261 17.63 -0.21 25.59
N HIS A 262 18.61 -1.04 25.97
CA HIS A 262 19.29 -1.91 25.02
C HIS A 262 18.34 -2.93 24.37
N LEU A 263 17.47 -3.56 25.15
CA LEU A 263 16.49 -4.52 24.65
C LEU A 263 15.44 -3.82 23.75
N THR A 264 15.02 -2.62 24.09
CA THR A 264 14.10 -1.80 23.28
C THR A 264 14.71 -1.46 21.92
N ASP A 265 15.99 -1.03 21.90
CA ASP A 265 16.71 -0.76 20.65
C ASP A 265 16.83 -2.01 19.78
N GLN A 266 17.04 -3.18 20.39
CA GLN A 266 17.09 -4.45 19.67
C GLN A 266 15.71 -4.87 19.13
N ILE A 267 14.64 -4.71 19.89
CA ILE A 267 13.26 -4.94 19.42
C ILE A 267 12.97 -4.07 18.20
N TYR A 268 13.35 -2.79 18.25
CA TYR A 268 13.22 -1.88 17.12
C TYR A 268 13.99 -2.36 15.88
N LEU A 269 15.25 -2.79 16.05
CA LEU A 269 16.04 -3.36 14.96
C LEU A 269 15.42 -4.66 14.40
N CYS A 270 14.88 -5.51 15.26
CA CYS A 270 14.21 -6.74 14.84
C CYS A 270 12.96 -6.43 14.01
N TYR A 271 12.10 -5.51 14.44
CA TYR A 271 10.95 -5.08 13.64
C TYR A 271 11.37 -4.51 12.29
N LYS A 272 12.44 -3.71 12.25
CA LYS A 272 12.99 -3.19 11.00
C LYS A 272 13.47 -4.33 10.07
N MET A 273 14.19 -5.32 10.60
CA MET A 273 14.65 -6.46 9.82
C MET A 273 13.50 -7.37 9.36
N ILE A 274 12.46 -7.54 10.18
CA ILE A 274 11.25 -8.28 9.83
C ILE A 274 10.56 -7.60 8.65
N ASP A 275 10.43 -6.27 8.67
CA ASP A 275 9.80 -5.52 7.58
C ASP A 275 10.65 -5.64 6.29
N GLU A 276 11.96 -5.41 6.38
CA GLU A 276 12.88 -5.53 5.24
C GLU A 276 12.90 -6.94 4.63
N LYS A 277 12.99 -8.00 5.45
CA LYS A 277 13.00 -9.39 4.97
C LYS A 277 11.62 -9.84 4.50
N GLY A 278 10.55 -9.40 5.15
CA GLY A 278 9.17 -9.64 4.72
C GLY A 278 8.87 -9.03 3.35
N HIS A 279 9.44 -7.87 3.03
CA HIS A 279 9.36 -7.30 1.69
C HIS A 279 10.05 -8.19 0.64
N ILE A 280 11.25 -8.69 0.94
CA ILE A 280 11.99 -9.58 0.04
C ILE A 280 11.22 -10.89 -0.18
N GLU A 281 10.70 -11.50 0.88
CA GLU A 281 9.92 -12.75 0.82
C GLU A 281 8.64 -12.57 -0.01
N THR A 282 7.91 -11.47 0.19
CA THR A 282 6.70 -11.15 -0.58
C THR A 282 7.02 -10.96 -2.07
N HIS A 283 8.10 -10.22 -2.36
CA HIS A 283 8.53 -10.00 -3.74
C HIS A 283 8.92 -11.31 -4.44
N GLN A 284 9.75 -12.14 -3.77
CA GLN A 284 10.14 -13.46 -4.30
C GLN A 284 8.96 -14.40 -4.47
N ALA A 285 7.98 -14.35 -3.56
CA ALA A 285 6.75 -15.13 -3.67
C ALA A 285 5.95 -14.73 -4.93
N LEU A 286 5.80 -13.44 -5.21
CA LEU A 286 5.10 -12.95 -6.41
C LEU A 286 5.80 -13.40 -7.71
N VAL A 287 7.13 -13.30 -7.76
CA VAL A 287 7.92 -13.79 -8.91
C VAL A 287 7.69 -15.28 -9.12
N LYS A 288 7.79 -16.08 -8.05
CA LYS A 288 7.59 -17.54 -8.10
C LYS A 288 6.16 -17.92 -8.50
N LEU A 289 5.15 -17.21 -7.99
CA LEU A 289 3.75 -17.46 -8.31
C LEU A 289 3.45 -17.16 -9.79
N ASN A 290 4.11 -16.16 -10.38
CA ASN A 290 3.97 -15.85 -11.80
C ASN A 290 4.58 -16.93 -12.72
N GLU A 291 5.65 -17.60 -12.28
CA GLU A 291 6.30 -18.68 -13.04
C GLU A 291 5.58 -20.03 -12.92
N THR A 292 4.86 -20.27 -11.82
CA THR A 292 4.26 -21.56 -11.49
C THR A 292 2.77 -21.58 -11.79
N ALA A 293 2.32 -22.59 -12.56
CA ALA A 293 0.89 -22.77 -12.83
C ALA A 293 0.13 -23.07 -11.52
N GLN A 294 -0.84 -22.22 -11.19
CA GLN A 294 -1.69 -22.39 -10.01
C GLN A 294 -3.02 -23.06 -10.39
N SER A 295 -3.71 -23.62 -9.39
CA SER A 295 -5.06 -24.19 -9.57
C SER A 295 -6.13 -23.13 -9.76
N ASP A 296 -5.93 -21.94 -9.18
CA ASP A 296 -6.77 -20.76 -9.30
C ASP A 296 -5.96 -19.49 -9.01
N ASN A 297 -6.59 -18.34 -9.24
CA ASN A 297 -5.99 -17.02 -9.10
C ASN A 297 -5.84 -16.51 -7.66
N MET A 298 -6.30 -17.23 -6.63
CA MET A 298 -6.39 -16.69 -5.27
C MET A 298 -5.02 -16.53 -4.61
N ASN A 299 -4.10 -17.47 -4.81
CA ASN A 299 -2.75 -17.36 -4.23
C ASN A 299 -2.05 -16.09 -4.70
N TYR A 300 -2.20 -15.76 -5.99
CA TYR A 300 -1.63 -14.55 -6.57
C TYR A 300 -2.31 -13.28 -6.06
N LEU A 301 -3.65 -13.25 -6.03
CA LEU A 301 -4.41 -12.11 -5.53
C LEU A 301 -4.17 -11.84 -4.04
N LYS A 302 -4.06 -12.90 -3.21
CA LYS A 302 -3.74 -12.81 -1.77
C LYS A 302 -2.34 -12.22 -1.55
N ALA A 303 -1.36 -12.64 -2.35
CA ALA A 303 -0.01 -12.08 -2.31
C ALA A 303 0.04 -10.60 -2.72
N LEU A 304 -0.85 -10.16 -3.64
CA LEU A 304 -0.92 -8.77 -4.11
C LEU A 304 -1.68 -7.80 -3.18
N ILE A 305 -2.86 -8.20 -2.67
CA ILE A 305 -3.86 -7.27 -2.09
C ILE A 305 -3.92 -7.35 -0.55
N TYR A 306 -2.98 -8.07 0.06
CA TYR A 306 -2.88 -8.28 1.51
C TYR A 306 -3.99 -9.19 2.08
N ASP A 307 -3.58 -10.32 2.65
CA ASP A 307 -4.44 -11.42 3.10
C ASP A 307 -4.33 -11.61 4.61
N LYS A 308 -4.75 -10.61 5.39
CA LYS A 308 -5.21 -10.92 6.75
C LYS A 308 -6.68 -11.30 6.63
N ASP A 309 -7.01 -12.56 6.92
CA ASP A 309 -8.36 -13.12 6.80
C ASP A 309 -9.44 -12.31 7.55
N ASP A 310 -9.03 -11.45 8.49
CA ASP A 310 -9.89 -10.56 9.27
C ASP A 310 -10.36 -9.30 8.51
N GLN A 311 -9.85 -9.01 7.31
CA GLN A 311 -10.15 -7.78 6.58
C GLN A 311 -10.83 -8.04 5.23
N GLN A 312 -11.74 -7.13 4.85
CA GLN A 312 -12.33 -7.02 3.52
C GLN A 312 -11.59 -5.93 2.74
N PRO A 313 -10.58 -6.27 1.92
CA PRO A 313 -9.64 -5.29 1.37
C PRO A 313 -10.19 -4.56 0.14
N LEU A 314 -11.24 -5.09 -0.49
CA LEU A 314 -11.84 -4.52 -1.68
C LEU A 314 -13.07 -3.70 -1.33
N LEU A 315 -13.28 -2.61 -2.07
CA LEU A 315 -14.52 -1.87 -2.14
C LEU A 315 -15.20 -2.17 -3.48
N ASP A 316 -16.43 -2.64 -3.44
CA ASP A 316 -17.26 -2.84 -4.64
C ASP A 316 -17.75 -1.48 -5.16
N GLY A 317 -17.37 -1.14 -6.39
CA GLY A 317 -17.76 0.12 -7.03
C GLY A 317 -19.25 0.29 -7.26
N SER A 318 -20.03 -0.81 -7.32
CA SER A 318 -21.47 -0.77 -7.54
C SER A 318 -22.25 -0.56 -6.25
N THR A 319 -21.94 -1.35 -5.21
CA THR A 319 -22.67 -1.32 -3.93
C THR A 319 -22.03 -0.39 -2.89
N LYS A 320 -20.78 0.03 -3.13
CA LYS A 320 -19.92 0.78 -2.19
C LYS A 320 -19.70 0.07 -0.85
N ASN A 321 -19.88 -1.25 -0.84
CA ASN A 321 -19.62 -2.08 0.33
C ASN A 321 -18.21 -2.68 0.27
N ARG A 322 -17.63 -2.94 1.44
CA ARG A 322 -16.40 -3.72 1.53
C ARG A 322 -16.69 -5.19 1.26
N VAL A 323 -15.81 -5.85 0.52
CA VAL A 323 -15.94 -7.25 0.11
C VAL A 323 -14.61 -8.00 0.23
N SER A 324 -14.69 -9.32 0.35
CA SER A 324 -13.52 -10.20 0.38
C SER A 324 -12.98 -10.47 -1.03
N LEU A 325 -11.74 -10.95 -1.13
CA LEU A 325 -11.12 -11.33 -2.41
C LEU A 325 -11.86 -12.48 -3.13
N ASN A 326 -12.69 -13.26 -2.42
CA ASN A 326 -13.40 -14.41 -2.97
C ASN A 326 -14.34 -14.05 -4.14
N VAL A 327 -14.75 -12.79 -4.27
CA VAL A 327 -15.56 -12.32 -5.41
C VAL A 327 -14.83 -12.41 -6.75
N LEU A 328 -13.51 -12.50 -6.73
CA LEU A 328 -12.62 -12.60 -7.89
C LEU A 328 -12.21 -14.05 -8.22
N TRP A 329 -12.65 -15.03 -7.43
CA TRP A 329 -12.24 -16.43 -7.57
C TRP A 329 -12.58 -16.98 -8.96
N ARG A 330 -11.56 -17.52 -9.65
CA ARG A 330 -11.67 -18.12 -11.01
C ARG A 330 -12.26 -17.19 -12.07
N LYS A 331 -12.03 -15.88 -11.93
CA LYS A 331 -12.35 -14.87 -12.95
C LYS A 331 -11.08 -14.33 -13.60
N ASN A 332 -11.20 -13.85 -14.84
CA ASN A 332 -10.13 -13.03 -15.42
C ASN A 332 -10.14 -11.67 -14.71
N VAL A 333 -8.99 -11.22 -14.22
CA VAL A 333 -8.88 -10.00 -13.44
C VAL A 333 -7.96 -9.02 -14.16
N LEU A 334 -8.48 -7.84 -14.45
CA LEU A 334 -7.74 -6.72 -15.01
C LEU A 334 -7.35 -5.80 -13.84
N LEU A 335 -6.08 -5.79 -13.49
CA LEU A 335 -5.53 -4.90 -12.47
C LEU A 335 -5.22 -3.55 -13.11
N LEU A 336 -6.02 -2.53 -12.81
CA LEU A 336 -5.75 -1.15 -13.18
C LEU A 336 -4.77 -0.57 -12.16
N ILE A 337 -3.50 -0.50 -12.53
CA ILE A 337 -2.42 0.00 -11.66
C ILE A 337 -2.10 1.42 -12.09
N SER A 338 -2.19 2.38 -11.18
CA SER A 338 -1.99 3.79 -11.49
C SER A 338 -1.53 4.58 -10.27
N ASP A 339 -1.03 5.78 -10.49
CA ASP A 339 -0.99 6.79 -9.43
C ASP A 339 -2.42 7.11 -8.95
N PRO A 340 -2.62 7.60 -7.71
CA PRO A 340 -3.94 8.00 -7.22
C PRO A 340 -4.56 9.13 -8.06
N ASP A 341 -3.71 9.94 -8.69
CA ASP A 341 -4.13 11.08 -9.50
C ASP A 341 -4.45 10.71 -10.96
N VAL A 342 -5.23 9.65 -11.20
CA VAL A 342 -5.62 9.23 -12.57
C VAL A 342 -6.42 10.33 -13.29
N SER A 343 -6.17 10.49 -14.59
CA SER A 343 -6.92 11.40 -15.46
C SER A 343 -8.41 11.09 -15.46
N LEU A 344 -9.25 12.10 -15.24
CA LEU A 344 -10.71 11.94 -15.25
C LEU A 344 -11.23 11.50 -16.64
N GLN A 345 -10.60 11.97 -17.72
CA GLN A 345 -11.01 11.62 -19.09
C GLN A 345 -10.80 10.13 -19.36
N GLU A 346 -9.66 9.61 -18.92
CA GLU A 346 -9.31 8.20 -19.06
C GLU A 346 -10.27 7.31 -18.25
N LEU A 347 -10.58 7.70 -17.00
CA LEU A 347 -11.54 6.99 -16.17
C LEU A 347 -12.94 6.95 -16.78
N LEU A 348 -13.42 8.05 -17.38
CA LEU A 348 -14.73 8.11 -18.02
C LEU A 348 -14.83 7.14 -19.22
N ILE A 349 -13.77 7.07 -20.04
CA ILE A 349 -13.76 6.13 -21.17
C ILE A 349 -13.69 4.69 -20.69
N LEU A 350 -12.84 4.36 -19.70
CA LEU A 350 -12.81 3.03 -19.10
C LEU A 350 -14.16 2.65 -18.49
N GLU A 351 -14.82 3.58 -17.79
CA GLU A 351 -16.15 3.39 -17.24
C GLU A 351 -17.16 3.05 -18.33
N GLN A 352 -17.17 3.82 -19.43
CA GLN A 352 -18.05 3.55 -20.56
C GLN A 352 -17.81 2.15 -21.15
N MET A 353 -16.57 1.79 -21.46
CA MET A 353 -16.20 0.47 -21.99
C MET A 353 -16.61 -0.66 -21.04
N TYR A 354 -16.33 -0.48 -19.74
CA TYR A 354 -16.73 -1.44 -18.72
C TYR A 354 -18.25 -1.60 -18.65
N GLN A 355 -19.01 -0.51 -18.64
CA GLN A 355 -20.48 -0.56 -18.60
C GLN A 355 -21.08 -1.23 -19.84
N GLU A 356 -20.56 -0.93 -21.04
CA GLU A 356 -21.00 -1.61 -22.27
C GLU A 356 -20.77 -3.13 -22.18
N SER A 357 -19.63 -3.57 -21.66
CA SER A 357 -19.37 -5.00 -21.44
C SER A 357 -20.42 -5.64 -20.51
N ARG A 358 -20.93 -4.90 -19.51
CA ARG A 358 -21.95 -5.40 -18.56
C ARG A 358 -23.35 -5.47 -19.15
N LYS A 359 -23.66 -4.75 -20.24
CA LYS A 359 -24.98 -4.86 -20.91
C LYS A 359 -25.18 -6.22 -21.58
N HIS A 360 -24.10 -6.92 -21.91
CA HIS A 360 -24.13 -8.23 -22.55
C HIS A 360 -23.37 -9.28 -21.73
N PRO A 361 -23.83 -9.59 -20.49
CA PRO A 361 -23.05 -10.39 -19.53
C PRO A 361 -22.90 -11.86 -19.94
N THR A 362 -23.65 -12.34 -20.93
CA THR A 362 -23.55 -13.69 -21.47
C THR A 362 -22.45 -13.83 -22.53
N ARG A 363 -21.89 -12.72 -23.03
CA ARG A 363 -20.77 -12.77 -23.98
C ARG A 363 -19.50 -13.20 -23.26
N THR A 364 -18.70 -14.01 -23.95
CA THR A 364 -17.38 -14.43 -23.47
C THR A 364 -16.47 -13.22 -23.24
N GLU A 365 -16.58 -12.19 -24.09
CA GLU A 365 -15.81 -10.94 -24.04
C GLU A 365 -16.06 -10.12 -22.77
N SER A 366 -17.17 -10.36 -22.07
CA SER A 366 -17.55 -9.66 -20.83
C SER A 366 -17.11 -10.41 -19.55
N GLN A 367 -16.44 -11.56 -19.67
CA GLN A 367 -16.09 -12.45 -18.55
C GLN A 367 -14.77 -12.03 -17.88
N TYR A 368 -14.71 -10.78 -17.43
CA TYR A 368 -13.60 -10.23 -16.66
C TYR A 368 -14.08 -9.28 -15.56
N GLU A 369 -13.25 -9.03 -14.56
CA GLU A 369 -13.46 -8.01 -13.52
C GLU A 369 -12.31 -7.03 -13.54
N VAL A 370 -12.55 -5.77 -13.17
CA VAL A 370 -11.49 -4.76 -13.02
C VAL A 370 -11.26 -4.51 -11.53
N VAL A 371 -9.98 -4.42 -11.14
CA VAL A 371 -9.58 -4.05 -9.77
C VAL A 371 -8.61 -2.88 -9.85
N TRP A 372 -8.99 -1.74 -9.27
CA TRP A 372 -8.11 -0.58 -9.17
C TRP A 372 -7.12 -0.72 -8.00
N MET A 373 -5.83 -0.64 -8.33
CA MET A 373 -4.71 -0.72 -7.41
C MET A 373 -3.89 0.58 -7.45
N PRO A 374 -4.16 1.54 -6.55
CA PRO A 374 -3.41 2.80 -6.49
C PRO A 374 -1.99 2.57 -5.97
N VAL A 375 -0.99 3.10 -6.67
CA VAL A 375 0.42 3.08 -6.27
C VAL A 375 0.79 4.42 -5.64
N VAL A 376 1.04 4.43 -4.32
CA VAL A 376 1.41 5.64 -3.59
C VAL A 376 2.89 5.67 -3.31
N ASP A 377 3.53 6.80 -3.58
CA ASP A 377 4.87 7.09 -3.10
C ASP A 377 4.83 7.38 -1.60
N ARG A 378 5.33 6.43 -0.80
CA ARG A 378 5.35 6.50 0.66
C ARG A 378 6.44 7.43 1.22
N THR A 379 7.25 8.07 0.37
CA THR A 379 8.20 9.10 0.82
C THR A 379 7.49 10.38 1.27
N ASN A 380 6.30 10.66 0.74
CA ASN A 380 5.47 11.79 1.15
C ASN A 380 4.37 11.34 2.12
N PRO A 381 4.08 12.13 3.18
CA PRO A 381 3.01 11.80 4.11
C PRO A 381 1.64 11.83 3.39
N TRP A 382 0.82 10.81 3.63
CA TRP A 382 -0.56 10.76 3.15
C TRP A 382 -1.40 11.80 3.91
N THR A 383 -1.91 12.80 3.20
CA THR A 383 -2.68 13.91 3.79
C THR A 383 -4.18 13.68 3.65
N GLU A 384 -4.97 14.33 4.51
CA GLU A 384 -6.44 14.28 4.47
C GLU A 384 -6.97 14.73 3.08
N LYS A 385 -6.39 15.78 2.50
CA LYS A 385 -6.72 16.24 1.14
C LYS A 385 -6.47 15.17 0.07
N MET A 386 -5.38 14.41 0.18
CA MET A 386 -5.10 13.30 -0.74
C MET A 386 -6.13 12.18 -0.58
N ASN A 387 -6.56 11.93 0.67
CA ASN A 387 -7.61 10.96 0.96
C ASN A 387 -8.96 11.35 0.35
N GLU A 388 -9.39 12.61 0.53
CA GLU A 388 -10.63 13.12 -0.08
C GLU A 388 -10.61 13.02 -1.62
N GLN A 389 -9.47 13.34 -2.24
CA GLN A 389 -9.29 13.21 -3.69
C GLN A 389 -9.37 11.76 -4.15
N PHE A 390 -8.74 10.85 -3.40
CA PHE A 390 -8.79 9.42 -3.65
C PHE A 390 -10.24 8.89 -3.56
N GLU A 391 -10.95 9.18 -2.47
CA GLU A 391 -12.33 8.74 -2.25
C GLU A 391 -13.28 9.29 -3.32
N THR A 392 -13.08 10.55 -3.75
CA THR A 392 -13.87 11.16 -4.83
C THR A 392 -13.72 10.40 -6.15
N LYS A 393 -12.50 9.92 -6.46
CA LYS A 393 -12.26 9.14 -7.68
C LYS A 393 -12.76 7.71 -7.52
N GLN A 394 -12.47 7.06 -6.40
CA GLN A 394 -12.94 5.72 -6.06
C GLN A 394 -14.48 5.63 -6.11
N GLY A 395 -15.16 6.67 -5.62
CA GLY A 395 -16.61 6.79 -5.62
C GLY A 395 -17.23 6.81 -7.01
N LYS A 396 -16.49 7.24 -8.04
CA LYS A 396 -16.96 7.26 -9.44
C LYS A 396 -16.69 5.94 -10.17
N MET A 397 -15.81 5.08 -9.67
CA MET A 397 -15.48 3.84 -10.36
C MET A 397 -16.59 2.79 -10.18
N PRO A 398 -17.03 2.12 -11.27
CA PRO A 398 -18.06 1.09 -11.21
C PRO A 398 -17.52 -0.31 -10.87
N TRP A 399 -16.20 -0.49 -10.87
CA TRP A 399 -15.49 -1.76 -10.63
C TRP A 399 -14.89 -1.84 -9.22
N TYR A 400 -14.23 -2.95 -8.89
CA TYR A 400 -13.60 -3.15 -7.59
C TYR A 400 -12.38 -2.24 -7.40
N SER A 401 -12.12 -1.81 -6.17
CA SER A 401 -10.93 -1.02 -5.84
C SER A 401 -10.38 -1.43 -4.49
N ILE A 402 -9.08 -1.23 -4.27
CA ILE A 402 -8.52 -1.39 -2.92
C ILE A 402 -9.11 -0.31 -2.02
N HIS A 403 -9.59 -0.70 -0.84
CA HIS A 403 -10.29 0.21 0.07
C HIS A 403 -9.42 1.43 0.45
N HIS A 404 -8.15 1.22 0.79
CA HIS A 404 -7.23 2.30 1.12
C HIS A 404 -5.84 2.09 0.47
N PRO A 405 -5.21 3.11 -0.12
CA PRO A 405 -3.95 2.93 -0.87
C PRO A 405 -2.78 2.37 -0.05
N LEU A 406 -2.72 2.67 1.25
CA LEU A 406 -1.69 2.15 2.15
C LEU A 406 -1.78 0.63 2.41
N MET A 407 -2.86 -0.02 1.95
CA MET A 407 -2.99 -1.48 2.03
C MET A 407 -2.10 -2.19 1.00
N VAL A 408 -1.66 -1.50 -0.06
CA VAL A 408 -0.74 -2.07 -1.06
C VAL A 408 0.66 -2.16 -0.46
N ASN A 409 1.18 -3.36 -0.25
CA ASN A 409 2.50 -3.60 0.32
C ASN A 409 3.61 -2.97 -0.56
N PRO A 410 4.62 -2.29 0.01
CA PRO A 410 5.76 -1.77 -0.74
C PRO A 410 6.43 -2.79 -1.67
N ALA A 411 6.51 -4.06 -1.27
CA ALA A 411 7.05 -5.14 -2.11
C ALA A 411 6.23 -5.36 -3.40
N VAL A 412 4.91 -5.19 -3.32
CA VAL A 412 4.00 -5.27 -4.48
C VAL A 412 4.24 -4.07 -5.41
N ILE A 413 4.48 -2.88 -4.84
CA ILE A 413 4.82 -1.68 -5.62
C ILE A 413 6.14 -1.88 -6.37
N SER A 414 7.18 -2.41 -5.71
CA SER A 414 8.46 -2.74 -6.36
C SER A 414 8.26 -3.79 -7.45
N TYR A 415 7.46 -4.83 -7.20
CA TYR A 415 7.11 -5.84 -8.20
C TYR A 415 6.47 -5.21 -9.44
N PHE A 416 5.50 -4.30 -9.28
CA PHE A 416 4.87 -3.60 -10.40
C PHE A 416 5.86 -2.77 -11.21
N LYS A 417 6.82 -2.09 -10.55
CA LYS A 417 7.85 -1.30 -11.23
C LYS A 417 8.83 -2.18 -12.02
N GLU A 418 9.27 -3.28 -11.42
CA GLU A 418 10.31 -4.16 -12.00
C GLU A 418 9.75 -5.11 -13.07
N HIS A 419 8.63 -5.79 -12.77
CA HIS A 419 8.10 -6.89 -13.59
C HIS A 419 6.92 -6.48 -14.47
N CYS A 420 6.11 -5.50 -14.04
CA CYS A 420 5.01 -4.96 -14.86
C CYS A 420 5.42 -3.69 -15.63
N HIS A 421 6.64 -3.20 -15.41
CA HIS A 421 7.18 -1.96 -16.00
C HIS A 421 6.34 -0.70 -15.69
N PHE A 422 5.65 -0.69 -14.55
CA PHE A 422 4.93 0.48 -14.07
C PHE A 422 5.90 1.63 -13.76
N LYS A 423 5.57 2.84 -14.23
CA LYS A 423 6.36 4.05 -13.94
C LYS A 423 5.49 5.10 -13.24
N ARG A 424 4.54 5.69 -13.99
CA ARG A 424 3.58 6.70 -13.52
C ARG A 424 2.23 6.58 -14.22
N ASN A 425 2.27 6.42 -15.54
CA ASN A 425 1.05 6.27 -16.32
C ASN A 425 0.32 4.99 -15.93
N PRO A 426 -1.02 5.00 -15.95
CA PRO A 426 -1.80 3.81 -15.71
C PRO A 426 -1.38 2.66 -16.62
N ILE A 427 -1.38 1.45 -16.08
CA ILE A 427 -1.24 0.21 -16.85
C ILE A 427 -2.38 -0.73 -16.46
N LEU A 428 -2.74 -1.62 -17.38
CA LEU A 428 -3.78 -2.62 -17.16
C LEU A 428 -3.16 -4.01 -17.25
N VAL A 429 -2.80 -4.59 -16.11
CA VAL A 429 -2.20 -5.93 -16.04
C VAL A 429 -3.32 -6.97 -16.05
N VAL A 430 -3.20 -7.98 -16.92
CA VAL A 430 -4.22 -9.00 -17.11
C VAL A 430 -3.79 -10.30 -16.42
N LEU A 431 -4.62 -10.75 -15.48
CA LEU A 431 -4.53 -12.06 -14.84
C LEU A 431 -5.59 -12.99 -15.42
N ASP A 432 -5.18 -14.18 -15.81
CA ASP A 432 -6.12 -15.25 -16.18
C ASP A 432 -6.79 -15.88 -14.94
N ILE A 433 -7.68 -16.85 -15.18
CA ILE A 433 -8.39 -17.57 -14.11
C ILE A 433 -7.46 -18.38 -13.16
N GLN A 434 -6.20 -18.61 -13.56
CA GLN A 434 -5.16 -19.28 -12.76
C GLN A 434 -4.24 -18.27 -12.06
N GLY A 435 -4.44 -16.96 -12.25
CA GLY A 435 -3.62 -15.92 -11.65
C GLY A 435 -2.28 -15.70 -12.36
N LYS A 436 -2.12 -16.22 -13.59
CA LYS A 436 -0.94 -15.95 -14.40
C LYS A 436 -1.06 -14.59 -15.09
N VAL A 437 0.01 -13.80 -15.08
CA VAL A 437 0.06 -12.55 -15.87
C VAL A 437 0.19 -12.91 -17.35
N VAL A 438 -0.87 -12.64 -18.12
CA VAL A 438 -0.92 -12.91 -19.57
C VAL A 438 -0.62 -11.69 -20.43
N ASN A 439 -0.72 -10.48 -19.85
CA ASN A 439 -0.31 -9.23 -20.47
C ASN A 439 0.00 -8.19 -19.40
N SER A 440 1.19 -7.58 -19.46
CA SER A 440 1.63 -6.56 -18.51
C SER A 440 1.01 -5.18 -18.76
N ASN A 441 0.50 -4.92 -19.97
CA ASN A 441 -0.25 -3.70 -20.25
C ASN A 441 -1.25 -3.89 -21.41
N ALA A 442 -2.49 -4.18 -21.06
CA ALA A 442 -3.60 -4.34 -22.00
C ALA A 442 -4.35 -3.04 -22.31
N LEU A 443 -3.93 -1.88 -21.78
CA LEU A 443 -4.62 -0.61 -22.08
C LEU A 443 -4.63 -0.33 -23.58
N HIS A 444 -3.51 -0.55 -24.27
CA HIS A 444 -3.46 -0.35 -25.73
C HIS A 444 -4.47 -1.23 -26.46
N MET A 445 -4.59 -2.50 -26.07
CA MET A 445 -5.58 -3.41 -26.67
C MET A 445 -7.02 -2.94 -26.37
N MET A 446 -7.28 -2.48 -25.14
CA MET A 446 -8.57 -1.94 -24.72
C MET A 446 -8.94 -0.70 -25.54
N TRP A 447 -8.00 0.21 -25.78
CA TRP A 447 -8.24 1.40 -26.59
C TRP A 447 -8.49 1.09 -28.06
N ILE A 448 -7.77 0.12 -28.63
CA ILE A 448 -7.87 -0.20 -30.05
C ILE A 448 -9.14 -0.99 -30.36
N TRP A 449 -9.45 -2.02 -29.56
CA TRP A 449 -10.48 -3.03 -29.88
C TRP A 449 -11.54 -3.23 -28.78
N ASP A 450 -11.46 -2.52 -27.65
CA ASP A 450 -12.41 -2.65 -26.54
C ASP A 450 -12.59 -4.13 -26.13
N SER A 451 -13.81 -4.57 -25.85
CA SER A 451 -14.16 -5.96 -25.49
C SER A 451 -13.71 -7.03 -26.51
N LEU A 452 -13.51 -6.70 -27.79
CA LEU A 452 -13.04 -7.66 -28.81
C LEU A 452 -11.60 -8.14 -28.57
N ALA A 453 -10.83 -7.37 -27.79
CA ALA A 453 -9.47 -7.73 -27.39
C ALA A 453 -9.43 -8.85 -26.36
N PHE A 454 -10.54 -9.22 -25.71
CA PHE A 454 -10.59 -10.33 -24.76
C PHE A 454 -10.06 -11.63 -25.41
N PRO A 455 -9.22 -12.43 -24.71
CA PRO A 455 -8.80 -12.34 -23.29
C PRO A 455 -7.56 -11.44 -23.04
N PHE A 456 -7.31 -10.45 -23.89
CA PHE A 456 -6.24 -9.44 -23.75
C PHE A 456 -4.82 -10.03 -23.71
N THR A 457 -4.61 -11.19 -24.33
CA THR A 457 -3.30 -11.86 -24.40
C THR A 457 -2.49 -11.35 -25.59
N SER A 458 -1.16 -11.44 -25.53
CA SER A 458 -0.31 -11.07 -26.67
C SER A 458 -0.59 -11.91 -27.93
N ALA A 459 -0.93 -13.20 -27.77
CA ALA A 459 -1.33 -14.04 -28.90
C ALA A 459 -2.65 -13.54 -29.55
N ARG A 460 -3.58 -13.01 -28.75
CA ARG A 460 -4.81 -12.40 -29.26
C ARG A 460 -4.54 -11.09 -29.97
N GLU A 461 -3.61 -10.29 -29.45
CA GLU A 461 -3.14 -9.04 -30.09
C GLU A 461 -2.57 -9.30 -31.49
N GLU A 462 -1.72 -10.33 -31.63
CA GLU A 462 -1.16 -10.74 -32.92
C GLU A 462 -2.23 -11.23 -33.91
N ASP A 463 -3.18 -12.03 -33.45
CA ASP A 463 -4.31 -12.52 -34.25
C ASP A 463 -5.16 -11.37 -34.79
N LEU A 464 -5.47 -10.37 -33.95
CA LEU A 464 -6.23 -9.18 -34.35
C LEU A 464 -5.47 -8.39 -35.42
N TRP A 465 -4.19 -8.11 -35.20
CA TRP A 465 -3.38 -7.39 -36.20
C TRP A 465 -3.23 -8.13 -37.52
N SER A 466 -3.20 -9.47 -37.50
CA SER A 466 -3.06 -10.27 -38.72
C SER A 466 -4.28 -10.19 -39.65
N LYS A 467 -5.44 -9.86 -39.11
CA LYS A 467 -6.72 -9.76 -39.82
C LYS A 467 -7.08 -8.33 -40.22
N GLU A 468 -6.39 -7.35 -39.65
CA GLU A 468 -6.74 -5.95 -39.79
C GLU A 468 -6.10 -5.32 -41.03
N VAL A 469 -6.82 -4.40 -41.65
CA VAL A 469 -6.36 -3.58 -42.78
C VAL A 469 -6.60 -2.12 -42.45
N TRP A 470 -5.77 -1.21 -42.95
CA TRP A 470 -6.00 0.21 -42.76
C TRP A 470 -7.30 0.67 -43.46
N ARG A 471 -8.26 1.13 -42.67
CA ARG A 471 -9.58 1.63 -43.09
C ARG A 471 -10.11 2.61 -42.06
N LEU A 472 -11.14 3.37 -42.43
CA LEU A 472 -11.76 4.35 -41.53
C LEU A 472 -12.27 3.69 -40.23
N GLU A 473 -12.89 2.51 -40.31
CA GLU A 473 -13.31 1.72 -39.13
C GLU A 473 -12.15 1.46 -38.15
N LEU A 474 -10.93 1.16 -38.63
CA LEU A 474 -9.77 0.99 -37.76
C LEU A 474 -9.35 2.32 -37.13
N LEU A 475 -9.51 3.45 -37.82
CA LEU A 475 -9.12 4.77 -37.33
C LEU A 475 -10.12 5.32 -36.30
N THR A 476 -11.42 5.18 -36.55
CA THR A 476 -12.49 5.76 -35.73
C THR A 476 -13.08 4.78 -34.72
N GLY A 477 -12.99 3.47 -34.97
CA GLY A 477 -13.56 2.45 -34.09
C GLY A 477 -15.03 2.73 -33.78
N SER A 478 -15.41 2.58 -32.50
CA SER A 478 -16.73 2.91 -31.97
C SER A 478 -16.85 4.33 -31.40
N ILE A 479 -15.93 5.25 -31.74
CA ILE A 479 -15.87 6.60 -31.15
C ILE A 479 -17.13 7.41 -31.49
N ASP A 480 -17.63 7.30 -32.72
CA ASP A 480 -18.85 7.99 -33.15
C ASP A 480 -19.80 7.02 -33.86
N PRO A 481 -21.05 6.84 -33.37
CA PRO A 481 -22.00 5.91 -33.95
C PRO A 481 -22.50 6.32 -35.34
N ALA A 482 -22.30 7.58 -35.76
CA ALA A 482 -22.72 8.05 -37.09
C ALA A 482 -21.79 7.56 -38.20
N ILE A 483 -20.50 7.36 -37.90
CA ILE A 483 -19.48 6.99 -38.90
C ILE A 483 -19.78 5.63 -39.54
N PRO A 484 -20.05 4.55 -38.79
CA PRO A 484 -20.43 3.26 -39.39
C PRO A 484 -21.68 3.36 -40.28
N VAL A 485 -22.67 4.16 -39.90
CA VAL A 485 -23.88 4.37 -40.70
C VAL A 485 -23.55 5.04 -42.04
N TRP A 486 -22.66 6.03 -42.04
CA TRP A 486 -22.22 6.70 -43.26
C TRP A 486 -21.38 5.79 -44.17
N GLU A 487 -20.60 4.89 -43.59
CA GLU A 487 -19.89 3.86 -44.35
C GLU A 487 -20.86 2.88 -45.04
N ASP A 488 -21.90 2.43 -44.32
CA ASP A 488 -22.96 1.56 -44.88
C ASP A 488 -23.73 2.27 -46.01
N GLU A 489 -23.97 3.58 -45.86
CA GLU A 489 -24.57 4.46 -46.88
C GLU A 489 -23.61 4.77 -48.05
N ARG A 490 -22.37 4.28 -48.01
CA ARG A 490 -21.29 4.51 -49.00
C ARG A 490 -20.96 5.98 -49.23
N LYS A 491 -21.11 6.80 -48.19
CA LYS A 491 -20.72 8.22 -48.19
C LYS A 491 -19.21 8.36 -48.09
N PHE A 492 -18.71 9.53 -48.48
CA PHE A 492 -17.33 9.92 -48.20
C PHE A 492 -17.28 10.58 -46.83
N VAL A 493 -16.35 10.15 -45.99
CA VAL A 493 -16.15 10.74 -44.66
C VAL A 493 -14.83 11.49 -44.67
N CYS A 494 -14.87 12.77 -44.33
CA CYS A 494 -13.69 13.61 -44.22
C CYS A 494 -13.42 13.94 -42.75
N LEU A 495 -12.39 13.32 -42.18
CA LEU A 495 -11.88 13.67 -40.87
C LEU A 495 -10.95 14.87 -41.00
N TYR A 496 -11.10 15.87 -40.15
CA TYR A 496 -10.20 17.03 -40.14
C TYR A 496 -9.95 17.53 -38.72
N GLY A 497 -8.78 18.12 -38.50
CA GLY A 497 -8.33 18.56 -37.19
C GLY A 497 -7.45 19.81 -37.27
N GLY A 498 -7.20 20.42 -36.11
CA GLY A 498 -6.42 21.66 -35.98
C GLY A 498 -7.11 22.74 -35.16
N GLU A 499 -6.42 23.85 -34.90
CA GLU A 499 -6.87 24.92 -34.01
C GLU A 499 -7.38 26.17 -34.73
N ASP A 500 -6.99 26.37 -35.99
CA ASP A 500 -7.27 27.59 -36.74
C ASP A 500 -8.71 27.61 -37.27
N MET A 501 -9.57 28.38 -36.60
CA MET A 501 -10.97 28.54 -36.98
C MET A 501 -11.19 29.25 -38.31
N GLU A 502 -10.28 30.13 -38.75
CA GLU A 502 -10.39 30.74 -40.06
C GLU A 502 -10.14 29.72 -41.16
N TRP A 503 -9.13 28.88 -40.97
CA TRP A 503 -8.88 27.76 -41.86
C TRP A 503 -10.06 26.80 -41.87
N ILE A 504 -10.59 26.41 -40.70
CA ILE A 504 -11.73 25.49 -40.60
C ILE A 504 -12.93 26.01 -41.41
N ARG A 505 -13.32 27.27 -41.24
CA ARG A 505 -14.43 27.88 -42.00
C ARG A 505 -14.17 27.88 -43.51
N LYS A 506 -12.95 28.24 -43.94
CA LYS A 506 -12.58 28.27 -45.36
C LYS A 506 -12.61 26.86 -45.95
N PHE A 507 -12.06 25.89 -45.24
CA PHE A 507 -11.97 24.51 -45.68
C PHE A 507 -13.34 23.85 -45.78
N THR A 508 -14.17 23.89 -44.72
CA THR A 508 -15.50 23.25 -44.73
C THR A 508 -16.39 23.82 -45.84
N TYR A 509 -16.40 25.15 -46.02
CA TYR A 509 -17.13 25.79 -47.11
C TYR A 509 -16.66 25.32 -48.49
N LYS A 510 -15.33 25.26 -48.72
CA LYS A 510 -14.78 24.81 -50.00
C LYS A 510 -15.03 23.33 -50.25
N ALA A 511 -14.88 22.49 -49.22
CA ALA A 511 -15.14 21.05 -49.30
C ALA A 511 -16.60 20.76 -49.66
N GLN A 512 -17.55 21.42 -48.99
CA GLN A 512 -18.98 21.32 -49.32
C GLN A 512 -19.28 21.79 -50.73
N LYS A 513 -18.72 22.95 -51.14
CA LYS A 513 -18.92 23.46 -52.50
C LYS A 513 -18.41 22.49 -53.57
N VAL A 514 -17.22 21.91 -53.38
CA VAL A 514 -16.68 20.89 -54.28
C VAL A 514 -17.60 19.66 -54.29
N ALA A 515 -18.05 19.19 -53.13
CA ALA A 515 -18.95 18.06 -53.02
C ALA A 515 -20.27 18.30 -53.77
N ASP A 516 -20.89 19.46 -53.61
CA ASP A 516 -22.12 19.85 -54.31
C ASP A 516 -21.92 19.92 -55.84
N GLU A 517 -20.77 20.45 -56.30
CA GLU A 517 -20.46 20.61 -57.73
C GLU A 517 -20.32 19.29 -58.50
N ILE A 518 -19.97 18.19 -57.83
CA ILE A 518 -19.84 16.85 -58.43
C ILE A 518 -20.85 15.84 -57.86
N GLY A 519 -21.79 16.27 -57.02
CA GLY A 519 -22.79 15.41 -56.40
C GLY A 519 -22.20 14.33 -55.48
N LEU A 520 -21.12 14.65 -54.78
CA LEU A 520 -20.42 13.73 -53.90
C LEU A 520 -21.05 13.76 -52.49
N PRO A 521 -21.57 12.64 -51.96
CA PRO A 521 -22.15 12.61 -50.63
C PRO A 521 -21.04 12.66 -49.58
N LEU A 522 -20.68 13.87 -49.13
CA LEU A 522 -19.58 14.15 -48.22
C LEU A 522 -20.08 14.48 -46.81
N GLU A 523 -19.58 13.77 -45.81
CA GLU A 523 -19.76 14.10 -44.40
C GLU A 523 -18.43 14.57 -43.80
N LEU A 524 -18.45 15.73 -43.14
CA LEU A 524 -17.27 16.34 -42.51
C LEU A 524 -17.30 16.09 -41.02
N VAL A 525 -16.20 15.60 -40.45
CA VAL A 525 -16.08 15.30 -39.00
C VAL A 525 -14.85 15.99 -38.43
N TYR A 526 -15.09 16.86 -37.44
CA TYR A 526 -14.01 17.51 -36.70
C TYR A 526 -13.51 16.61 -35.56
N VAL A 527 -12.22 16.24 -35.62
CA VAL A 527 -11.53 15.38 -34.63
C VAL A 527 -10.54 16.14 -33.75
N GLY A 528 -10.53 17.48 -33.83
CA GLY A 528 -9.75 18.34 -32.93
C GLY A 528 -8.24 18.15 -33.01
N LYS A 529 -7.57 18.38 -31.88
CA LYS A 529 -6.12 18.24 -31.68
C LYS A 529 -5.86 17.70 -30.28
N SER A 530 -4.81 16.90 -30.10
CA SER A 530 -4.54 16.15 -28.86
C SER A 530 -4.34 17.04 -27.62
N ASN A 531 -3.68 18.19 -27.77
CA ASN A 531 -3.12 18.98 -26.66
C ASN A 531 -3.87 20.27 -26.30
N SER A 532 -4.92 20.62 -27.04
CA SER A 532 -5.50 21.98 -26.99
C SER A 532 -6.95 21.98 -26.52
N LYS A 533 -7.21 21.40 -25.33
CA LYS A 533 -8.56 21.10 -24.82
C LYS A 533 -9.52 22.30 -24.86
N GLU A 534 -9.06 23.47 -24.42
CA GLU A 534 -9.92 24.67 -24.36
C GLU A 534 -10.18 25.28 -25.74
N THR A 535 -9.17 25.34 -26.61
CA THR A 535 -9.32 25.79 -27.99
C THR A 535 -10.23 24.85 -28.77
N VAL A 536 -10.04 23.53 -28.64
CA VAL A 536 -10.88 22.52 -29.27
C VAL A 536 -12.33 22.66 -28.81
N ARG A 537 -12.58 22.86 -27.51
CA ARG A 537 -13.94 23.10 -26.98
C ARG A 537 -14.60 24.33 -27.61
N ARG A 538 -13.86 25.44 -27.73
CA ARG A 538 -14.36 26.66 -28.38
C ARG A 538 -14.66 26.45 -29.86
N ASN A 539 -13.79 25.71 -30.54
CA ASN A 539 -13.94 25.39 -31.97
C ASN A 539 -15.18 24.52 -32.18
N MET A 540 -15.39 23.48 -31.37
CA MET A 540 -16.59 22.64 -31.44
C MET A 540 -17.87 23.46 -31.26
N ALA A 541 -17.93 24.35 -30.27
CA ALA A 541 -19.07 25.22 -30.05
C ALA A 541 -19.35 26.12 -31.27
N THR A 542 -18.29 26.67 -31.87
CA THR A 542 -18.41 27.52 -33.06
C THR A 542 -18.88 26.73 -34.29
N ILE A 543 -18.32 25.54 -34.51
CA ILE A 543 -18.69 24.63 -35.60
C ILE A 543 -20.17 24.25 -35.50
N ALA A 544 -20.66 23.93 -34.29
CA ALA A 544 -22.05 23.58 -34.06
C ALA A 544 -23.00 24.76 -34.31
N VAL A 545 -22.65 25.97 -33.84
CA VAL A 545 -23.45 27.20 -34.06
C VAL A 545 -23.52 27.56 -35.54
N GLU A 546 -22.38 27.51 -36.25
CA GLU A 546 -22.28 27.84 -37.66
C GLU A 546 -22.71 26.70 -38.60
N ARG A 547 -23.00 25.51 -38.04
CA ARG A 547 -23.37 24.28 -38.77
C ARG A 547 -22.37 23.92 -39.87
N LEU A 548 -21.07 24.05 -39.58
CA LEU A 548 -20.02 23.82 -40.56
C LEU A 548 -19.81 22.33 -40.87
N SER A 549 -19.99 21.46 -39.87
CA SER A 549 -19.70 20.03 -39.95
C SER A 549 -20.23 19.29 -38.72
N HIS A 550 -20.08 17.96 -38.70
CA HIS A 550 -20.29 17.13 -37.52
C HIS A 550 -19.08 17.23 -36.58
N THR A 551 -19.34 17.21 -35.27
CA THR A 551 -18.30 17.18 -34.24
C THR A 551 -18.50 15.96 -33.36
N LEU A 552 -17.39 15.35 -32.90
CA LEU A 552 -17.47 14.33 -31.85
C LEU A 552 -18.22 14.89 -30.64
N GLN A 553 -18.97 14.03 -29.93
CA GLN A 553 -19.93 14.49 -28.92
C GLN A 553 -19.26 15.28 -27.78
N ASP A 554 -18.10 14.81 -27.30
CA ASP A 554 -17.41 15.39 -26.16
C ASP A 554 -15.87 15.34 -26.28
N ILE A 555 -15.19 16.14 -25.45
CA ILE A 555 -13.71 16.21 -25.39
C ILE A 555 -13.04 14.85 -25.05
N PRO A 556 -13.57 13.98 -24.18
CA PRO A 556 -12.98 12.66 -23.94
C PRO A 556 -12.93 11.77 -25.20
N LEU A 557 -13.87 11.91 -26.14
CA LEU A 557 -13.86 11.16 -27.40
C LEU A 557 -12.77 11.66 -28.35
N ILE A 558 -12.52 12.97 -28.38
CA ILE A 558 -11.36 13.54 -29.09
C ILE A 558 -10.05 13.01 -28.49
N TRP A 559 -9.95 12.99 -27.16
CA TRP A 559 -8.80 12.40 -26.47
C TRP A 559 -8.62 10.92 -26.84
N LEU A 560 -9.70 10.14 -26.82
CA LEU A 560 -9.69 8.72 -27.18
C LEU A 560 -9.22 8.51 -28.63
N PHE A 561 -9.66 9.34 -29.58
CA PHE A 561 -9.21 9.27 -30.98
C PHE A 561 -7.67 9.32 -31.08
N TRP A 562 -7.04 10.29 -30.42
CA TRP A 562 -5.59 10.47 -30.46
C TRP A 562 -4.85 9.38 -29.66
N VAL A 563 -5.30 9.06 -28.45
CA VAL A 563 -4.68 8.01 -27.61
C VAL A 563 -4.80 6.62 -28.24
N ARG A 564 -5.88 6.35 -28.96
CA ARG A 564 -6.06 5.11 -29.71
C ARG A 564 -5.04 4.99 -30.84
N LEU A 565 -4.77 6.07 -31.58
CA LEU A 565 -3.71 6.11 -32.60
C LEU A 565 -2.32 5.91 -32.01
N GLU A 566 -2.00 6.58 -30.90
CA GLU A 566 -0.75 6.35 -30.17
C GLU A 566 -0.64 4.90 -29.72
N SER A 567 -1.73 4.32 -29.22
CA SER A 567 -1.78 2.90 -28.80
C SER A 567 -1.57 1.94 -29.95
N MET A 568 -2.14 2.21 -31.13
CA MET A 568 -1.87 1.42 -32.34
C MET A 568 -0.39 1.46 -32.70
N TRP A 569 0.24 2.64 -32.62
CA TRP A 569 1.67 2.81 -32.87
C TRP A 569 2.52 1.99 -31.89
N HIS A 570 2.23 2.10 -30.58
CA HIS A 570 2.94 1.35 -29.54
C HIS A 570 2.81 -0.17 -29.72
N SER A 571 1.60 -0.65 -29.96
CA SER A 571 1.32 -2.07 -30.19
C SER A 571 2.06 -2.59 -31.43
N LYS A 572 1.98 -1.89 -32.56
CA LYS A 572 2.71 -2.27 -33.80
C LYS A 572 4.22 -2.24 -33.63
N MET A 573 4.77 -1.24 -32.94
CA MET A 573 6.21 -1.16 -32.70
C MET A 573 6.72 -2.32 -31.84
N LYS A 574 5.96 -2.75 -30.83
CA LYS A 574 6.28 -3.91 -30.01
C LYS A 574 6.39 -5.19 -30.85
N HIS A 575 5.51 -5.39 -31.84
CA HIS A 575 5.53 -6.59 -32.70
C HIS A 575 6.54 -6.51 -33.86
N ASN A 576 6.81 -5.31 -34.41
CA ASN A 576 7.71 -5.13 -35.55
C ASN A 576 9.20 -5.27 -35.21
N HIS A 577 9.59 -5.31 -33.94
CA HIS A 577 10.94 -5.72 -33.54
C HIS A 577 11.30 -7.18 -33.94
N CYS A 578 10.34 -7.98 -34.43
CA CYS A 578 10.57 -9.38 -34.85
C CYS A 578 10.50 -9.63 -36.37
N LYS A 579 10.28 -8.63 -37.24
CA LYS A 579 10.23 -8.86 -38.70
C LYS A 579 11.07 -7.85 -39.47
N ASN A 580 12.12 -8.35 -40.11
CA ASN A 580 13.05 -7.60 -40.96
C ASN A 580 12.35 -6.96 -42.18
N ASP A 581 12.81 -5.75 -42.51
CA ASP A 581 12.88 -5.11 -43.83
C ASP A 581 11.61 -4.74 -44.63
N GLU A 582 10.39 -5.04 -44.18
CA GLU A 582 9.17 -4.47 -44.80
C GLU A 582 8.48 -3.45 -43.88
N THR A 583 8.40 -2.21 -44.36
CA THR A 583 7.71 -1.13 -43.65
C THR A 583 6.20 -1.43 -43.61
N ASP A 584 5.67 -1.75 -42.42
CA ASP A 584 4.24 -2.03 -42.24
C ASP A 584 3.39 -0.84 -42.75
N PRO A 585 2.49 -1.06 -43.75
CA PRO A 585 1.68 0.01 -44.32
C PRO A 585 0.76 0.66 -43.29
N ILE A 586 0.22 -0.09 -42.32
CA ILE A 586 -0.60 0.46 -41.24
C ILE A 586 0.25 1.40 -40.38
N LEU A 587 1.49 1.03 -40.08
CA LEU A 587 2.38 1.84 -39.27
C LEU A 587 2.71 3.18 -39.94
N GLN A 588 2.94 3.17 -41.27
CA GLN A 588 3.18 4.39 -42.05
C GLN A 588 1.97 5.34 -42.03
N GLU A 589 0.76 4.77 -42.13
CA GLU A 589 -0.47 5.53 -42.04
C GLU A 589 -0.66 6.17 -40.66
N ILE A 590 -0.46 5.40 -39.59
CA ILE A 590 -0.51 5.90 -38.20
C ILE A 590 0.49 7.05 -38.00
N MET A 591 1.74 6.85 -38.42
CA MET A 591 2.79 7.88 -38.29
C MET A 591 2.44 9.16 -39.04
N THR A 592 1.79 9.04 -40.21
CA THR A 592 1.36 10.21 -40.98
C THR A 592 0.30 11.01 -40.22
N ILE A 593 -0.73 10.36 -39.68
CA ILE A 593 -1.79 11.07 -38.93
C ILE A 593 -1.25 11.69 -37.65
N LEU A 594 -0.42 10.97 -36.88
CA LEU A 594 0.22 11.51 -35.68
C LEU A 594 1.13 12.71 -36.00
N SER A 595 1.78 12.73 -37.16
CA SER A 595 2.58 13.88 -37.57
C SER A 595 1.77 15.15 -37.85
N PHE A 596 0.50 15.01 -38.21
CA PHE A 596 -0.37 16.16 -38.41
C PHE A 596 -0.68 16.86 -37.08
N ASP A 597 -0.84 16.10 -35.99
CA ASP A 597 -1.06 16.64 -34.64
C ASP A 597 0.16 17.38 -34.09
N GLY A 598 1.37 16.90 -34.41
CA GLY A 598 2.62 17.53 -34.02
C GLY A 598 2.89 18.87 -34.71
N SER A 599 2.28 19.10 -35.87
CA SER A 599 2.41 20.33 -36.63
C SER A 599 1.45 21.43 -36.12
N ASN A 600 1.84 22.70 -36.20
CA ASN A 600 0.93 23.82 -35.87
C ASN A 600 -0.16 24.05 -36.94
N HIS A 601 -0.25 23.16 -37.93
CA HIS A 601 -1.15 23.29 -39.06
C HIS A 601 -2.40 22.43 -38.84
N CYS A 602 -3.52 22.87 -39.43
CA CYS A 602 -4.69 22.01 -39.57
C CYS A 602 -4.39 20.88 -40.57
N TRP A 603 -5.27 19.89 -40.67
CA TRP A 603 -5.15 18.78 -41.61
C TRP A 603 -6.52 18.23 -41.97
N ALA A 604 -6.60 17.50 -43.09
CA ALA A 604 -7.78 16.72 -43.42
C ALA A 604 -7.43 15.40 -44.14
N GLY A 605 -8.27 14.40 -43.94
CA GLY A 605 -8.22 13.08 -44.56
C GLY A 605 -9.61 12.66 -45.01
N ILE A 606 -9.74 12.28 -46.28
CA ILE A 606 -10.99 11.86 -46.91
C ILE A 606 -10.92 10.37 -47.15
N TYR A 607 -11.96 9.66 -46.71
CA TYR A 607 -12.03 8.21 -46.70
C TYR A 607 -13.28 7.72 -47.43
N ARG A 608 -13.12 6.61 -48.15
CA ARG A 608 -14.21 5.83 -48.73
C ARG A 608 -13.82 4.35 -48.78
N GLY A 609 -14.35 3.55 -47.86
CA GLY A 609 -13.91 2.16 -47.72
C GLY A 609 -12.40 2.09 -47.46
N SER A 610 -11.65 1.43 -48.34
CA SER A 610 -10.18 1.35 -48.26
C SER A 610 -9.45 2.47 -48.99
N GLU A 611 -10.14 3.30 -49.79
CA GLU A 611 -9.52 4.43 -50.49
C GLU A 611 -9.43 5.65 -49.56
N MET A 612 -8.29 6.35 -49.59
CA MET A 612 -8.10 7.56 -48.81
C MET A 612 -7.17 8.57 -49.48
N ALA A 613 -7.38 9.84 -49.14
CA ALA A 613 -6.47 10.95 -49.47
C ALA A 613 -6.30 11.83 -48.24
N LYS A 614 -5.06 12.22 -47.91
CA LYS A 614 -4.72 12.97 -46.69
C LYS A 614 -3.67 14.03 -47.00
N ALA A 615 -3.79 15.19 -46.36
CA ALA A 615 -2.80 16.24 -46.51
C ALA A 615 -2.86 17.27 -45.36
N LYS A 616 -1.75 18.01 -45.21
CA LYS A 616 -1.64 19.17 -44.33
C LYS A 616 -2.58 20.28 -44.80
N GLY A 617 -2.96 21.16 -43.87
CA GLY A 617 -4.07 22.08 -44.01
C GLY A 617 -3.97 23.03 -45.20
N GLU A 618 -2.81 23.64 -45.43
CA GLU A 618 -2.62 24.52 -46.59
C GLU A 618 -2.68 23.74 -47.91
N THR A 619 -1.98 22.61 -47.99
CA THR A 619 -1.94 21.76 -49.18
C THR A 619 -3.33 21.25 -49.56
N ILE A 620 -4.10 20.74 -48.59
CA ILE A 620 -5.44 20.24 -48.87
C ILE A 620 -6.41 21.38 -49.19
N LEU A 621 -6.34 22.52 -48.50
CA LEU A 621 -7.20 23.67 -48.81
C LEU A 621 -6.94 24.19 -50.23
N ASN A 622 -5.67 24.33 -50.62
CA ASN A 622 -5.29 24.76 -51.96
C ASN A 622 -5.77 23.77 -53.03
N SER A 623 -5.65 22.46 -52.78
CA SER A 623 -6.15 21.43 -53.71
C SER A 623 -7.66 21.55 -53.99
N PHE A 624 -8.45 21.96 -52.98
CA PHE A 624 -9.89 22.20 -53.11
C PHE A 624 -10.20 23.55 -53.77
N ILE A 625 -9.36 24.57 -53.57
CA ILE A 625 -9.46 25.85 -54.29
C ILE A 625 -9.18 25.62 -55.78
N ASP A 626 -8.18 24.81 -56.09
CA ASP A 626 -7.74 24.50 -57.45
C ASP A 626 -8.52 23.35 -58.10
N PHE A 627 -9.62 22.91 -57.47
CA PHE A 627 -10.52 21.87 -58.00
C PHE A 627 -10.88 22.01 -59.48
N PRO A 628 -11.17 23.21 -60.02
CA PRO A 628 -11.46 23.37 -61.45
C PRO A 628 -10.36 22.84 -62.38
N SER A 629 -9.10 22.82 -61.94
CA SER A 629 -7.95 22.37 -62.74
C SER A 629 -7.86 20.85 -62.89
N TRP A 630 -8.33 20.08 -61.90
CA TRP A 630 -8.27 18.62 -61.87
C TRP A 630 -9.65 17.95 -61.86
N LYS A 631 -10.74 18.73 -61.92
CA LYS A 631 -12.14 18.26 -62.02
C LYS A 631 -12.36 17.20 -63.09
N LYS A 632 -11.72 17.35 -64.25
CA LYS A 632 -11.82 16.36 -65.34
C LYS A 632 -11.28 15.00 -64.90
N ASN A 633 -10.13 14.97 -64.24
CA ASN A 633 -9.53 13.74 -63.74
C ASN A 633 -10.39 13.10 -62.64
N ALA A 634 -11.01 13.90 -61.76
CA ALA A 634 -11.92 13.39 -60.73
C ALA A 634 -13.12 12.62 -61.33
N ASN A 635 -13.61 13.05 -62.49
CA ASN A 635 -14.68 12.35 -63.21
C ASN A 635 -14.18 11.07 -63.91
N ASP A 636 -12.92 11.06 -64.37
CA ASP A 636 -12.35 9.96 -65.15
C ASP A 636 -11.86 8.79 -64.29
N ILE A 637 -11.20 9.07 -63.15
CA ILE A 637 -10.54 8.05 -62.30
C ILE A 637 -11.08 8.00 -60.86
N SER A 638 -12.23 8.64 -60.61
CA SER A 638 -12.85 8.87 -59.30
C SER A 638 -12.12 9.87 -58.39
N PHE A 639 -12.84 10.39 -57.39
CA PHE A 639 -12.43 11.57 -56.62
C PHE A 639 -11.15 11.38 -55.80
N ILE A 640 -11.06 10.31 -55.00
CA ILE A 640 -9.91 10.08 -54.09
C ILE A 640 -8.61 9.83 -54.87
N PRO A 641 -8.56 8.92 -55.88
CA PRO A 641 -7.37 8.74 -56.71
C PRO A 641 -6.94 10.02 -57.44
N ALA A 642 -7.89 10.80 -57.96
CA ALA A 642 -7.58 12.08 -58.61
C ALA A 642 -7.01 13.11 -57.62
N LEU A 643 -7.55 13.19 -56.41
CA LEU A 643 -7.05 14.06 -55.36
C LEU A 643 -5.62 13.67 -54.97
N ASN A 644 -5.34 12.38 -54.77
CA ASN A 644 -3.99 11.89 -54.48
C ASN A 644 -2.99 12.25 -55.59
N GLN A 645 -3.37 12.08 -56.85
CA GLN A 645 -2.50 12.48 -57.98
C GLN A 645 -2.23 13.99 -58.02
N HIS A 646 -3.19 14.81 -57.61
CA HIS A 646 -3.00 16.26 -57.54
C HIS A 646 -2.10 16.65 -56.36
N LEU A 647 -2.35 16.10 -55.17
CA LEU A 647 -1.55 16.35 -53.97
C LEU A 647 -0.07 15.97 -54.19
N LEU A 648 0.20 14.90 -54.94
CA LEU A 648 1.56 14.49 -55.30
C LEU A 648 2.27 15.47 -56.25
N LYS A 649 1.54 16.22 -57.08
CA LYS A 649 2.13 17.23 -57.98
C LYS A 649 2.56 18.49 -57.24
N ASP A 650 1.88 18.81 -56.14
CA ASP A 650 2.18 19.97 -55.30
C ASP A 650 3.19 19.65 -54.18
N HIS A 651 3.68 18.41 -54.10
CA HIS A 651 4.74 18.05 -53.16
C HIS A 651 6.06 18.71 -53.56
N SER A 652 6.47 19.72 -52.79
CA SER A 652 7.83 20.26 -52.86
C SER A 652 8.80 19.35 -52.07
N PRO A 653 10.00 19.06 -52.58
CA PRO A 653 10.94 18.08 -52.01
C PRO A 653 11.56 18.47 -50.65
N HIS A 654 11.10 19.54 -50.00
CA HIS A 654 11.71 20.12 -48.79
C HIS A 654 10.80 20.16 -47.56
N HIS A 655 9.60 19.55 -47.60
CA HIS A 655 8.73 19.47 -46.43
C HIS A 655 8.85 18.08 -45.80
N CYS A 656 9.31 18.03 -44.54
CA CYS A 656 9.33 16.81 -43.73
C CYS A 656 8.32 16.94 -42.57
N ASN A 657 7.89 15.80 -42.05
CA ASN A 657 6.95 15.71 -40.95
C ASN A 657 7.64 15.87 -39.59
N HIS A 658 6.97 16.57 -38.66
CA HIS A 658 7.33 16.58 -37.24
C HIS A 658 6.40 15.62 -36.50
N LEU A 659 6.96 14.55 -35.93
CA LEU A 659 6.21 13.64 -35.07
C LEU A 659 6.39 14.08 -33.62
N VAL A 660 5.29 14.41 -32.94
CA VAL A 660 5.28 14.68 -31.50
C VAL A 660 4.52 13.56 -30.83
N LEU A 661 5.21 12.75 -30.05
CA LEU A 661 4.60 11.71 -29.20
C LEU A 661 4.52 12.26 -27.78
N LEU A 662 3.33 12.24 -27.20
CA LEU A 662 3.08 12.89 -25.91
C LEU A 662 3.51 12.04 -24.72
N ASP A 663 3.72 10.75 -24.96
CA ASP A 663 4.07 9.81 -23.90
C ASP A 663 5.57 9.43 -23.95
N ILE A 664 6.30 9.85 -22.91
CA ILE A 664 7.75 9.63 -22.75
C ILE A 664 8.05 8.19 -22.27
N THR A 665 7.03 7.32 -22.14
CA THR A 665 7.17 6.09 -21.35
C THR A 665 7.79 4.90 -22.08
N CYS A 666 7.87 4.91 -23.41
CA CYS A 666 8.52 3.85 -24.17
C CYS A 666 10.00 4.12 -24.43
N THR A 667 10.78 3.05 -24.44
CA THR A 667 12.06 2.98 -25.15
C THR A 667 11.78 3.39 -26.60
N PHE A 668 12.15 4.61 -26.97
CA PHE A 668 12.05 5.04 -28.36
C PHE A 668 12.89 4.09 -29.21
N PRO A 669 12.40 3.61 -30.36
CA PRO A 669 13.23 2.86 -31.29
C PRO A 669 14.48 3.67 -31.64
N GLU A 670 15.64 3.04 -31.73
CA GLU A 670 16.88 3.70 -32.17
C GLU A 670 16.75 4.32 -33.58
N ARG A 671 15.75 3.87 -34.35
CA ARG A 671 15.48 4.31 -35.71
C ARG A 671 13.98 4.46 -35.95
N VAL A 672 13.54 5.71 -36.14
CA VAL A 672 12.22 6.07 -36.68
C VAL A 672 12.43 6.71 -38.04
N VAL A 673 11.59 6.37 -39.03
CA VAL A 673 11.73 6.83 -40.42
C VAL A 673 10.56 7.73 -40.79
N CYS A 674 10.84 8.88 -41.40
CA CYS A 674 9.82 9.84 -41.83
C CYS A 674 8.92 9.24 -42.92
N SER A 675 7.60 9.35 -42.77
CA SER A 675 6.64 8.81 -43.76
C SER A 675 6.60 9.57 -45.09
N GLU A 676 7.08 10.82 -45.14
CA GLU A 676 7.15 11.62 -46.36
C GLU A 676 8.45 11.38 -47.15
N CYS A 677 9.61 11.39 -46.48
CA CYS A 677 10.91 11.38 -47.15
C CYS A 677 11.73 10.09 -46.95
N ASN A 678 11.22 9.13 -46.16
CA ASN A 678 11.90 7.89 -45.79
C ASN A 678 13.30 8.06 -45.17
N SER A 679 13.63 9.28 -44.71
CA SER A 679 14.87 9.56 -43.97
C SER A 679 14.67 9.24 -42.49
N GLN A 680 15.76 8.88 -41.81
CA GLN A 680 15.74 8.70 -40.36
C GLN A 680 15.44 10.03 -39.66
N MET A 681 14.49 10.01 -38.74
CA MET A 681 14.10 11.17 -37.94
C MET A 681 15.09 11.35 -36.77
N GLU A 682 15.44 12.60 -36.49
CA GLU A 682 16.21 12.98 -35.29
C GLU A 682 15.28 13.09 -34.08
N ASN A 683 15.76 12.65 -32.92
CA ASN A 683 15.02 12.70 -31.66
C ASN A 683 15.40 13.96 -30.86
N PHE A 684 14.39 14.74 -30.44
CA PHE A 684 14.55 15.92 -29.58
C PHE A 684 13.55 15.88 -28.43
N ILE A 685 14.01 16.24 -27.22
CA ILE A 685 13.13 16.43 -26.06
C ILE A 685 12.61 17.88 -26.07
N ILE A 686 11.29 18.06 -26.13
CA ILE A 686 10.65 19.37 -26.15
C ILE A 686 9.98 19.63 -24.80
N TYR A 687 10.35 20.72 -24.12
CA TYR A 687 9.64 21.22 -22.95
C TYR A 687 8.59 22.27 -23.37
N ARG A 688 7.32 22.05 -23.03
CA ARG A 688 6.23 23.03 -23.25
C ARG A 688 5.65 23.48 -21.92
N CYS A 689 5.47 24.78 -21.75
CA CYS A 689 4.77 25.37 -20.61
C CYS A 689 3.26 25.18 -20.79
N SER A 690 2.59 24.53 -19.84
CA SER A 690 1.14 24.38 -19.81
C SER A 690 0.58 25.49 -18.93
N ASN A 691 0.17 26.61 -19.52
CA ASN A 691 -0.40 27.75 -18.80
C ASN A 691 -1.92 27.79 -19.00
#